data_AF-A0AAW5U908-F1
#
_entry.id   AF-A0AAW5U908-F1
#
_cell.length_a   1.000
_cell.length_b   1.000
_cell.length_c   1.000
_cell.angle_alpha   90.00
_cell.angle_beta   90.00
_cell.angle_gamma   90.00
#
_symmetry.space_group_name_H-M   'P 1'
#
loop_
_entity.id
_entity.type
_entity.pdbx_description
1 polymer ?
#
loop_
_entity_poly.entity_id
_entity_poly.type
_entity_poly.pdbx_seq_one_letter_code
_entity_poly.pdbx_strand_id
1 'polypeptide(L)'
;MQTVNNNFTVEALVAKYRNFVDEHCPKSCESDGVHKFDIPYNDEAEEQLLATLYKRVAGENADQAILEALSKYVADFYVDALKETELVFLANHFSEVSESIFDCLYHNLRTTLDFSLEKPSKVAYDTLTTAKIGTGKTIFIANSGFGDIAMLFPGCTIKGYSSEEEICKNKVWALGQIRLFAAGIKSEIKQYSKDTENSQYMADIDIAIFGATENSSCIKAEMLFTFMPQNSESMLFMNKREAVDLSLANFTTKLAKDKQIYSIVSLKETEETQARSTEKRIFLHVNKAVNSSICIKNAVTGKETKISPDLLNPEILWPSYYLTAKPKEGMSLSEIVSFQDLKPKNKEDIVFKKTRFNDEKECIEWILSDKEKNILVVAPTNLSTRYEDAKLCKENLHPAGTPLFEKQLGLLSNIMQPCVLLFGRKDKLVAGYIKDLPSEGIVAYWLFACLVPKEGIDVRYVAALLLTPEVRNQIISICEGEVDAQLFPLIMDKIIVPNHTDLERATFLSEANYNAFASSRKELEQEHKHYVKAVRMRKHALTQSASSIEATLYALNAYRVRQNGTISDNERISRIKQTTVKDAFEYLSMATKDLLVKLDHIADVEYTFKKPEWINPEEFVESYIQKHENGWVNFKPVVKWAKGHNLADKDLTDLSGETILLHKGEPIYTMMFPRDALKQILDNIVSNAISHGFKDESRHDYQLRFSWETDGTALKMCVENNGAPIPADRSTSSLLEYGVSTSLNSNGHHGIGCNEIDGIMRKYDGKIELVSSPDDEFSVKYILTFNRTNILKTL
;
A
#
# COMPACT_ATOMS: atom_id res chain seq x y z
N MET A 1 -56.24 -31.41 -23.73
CA MET A 1 -54.79 -31.43 -23.46
C MET A 1 -54.22 -30.06 -23.82
N GLN A 2 -54.03 -29.22 -22.81
CA GLN A 2 -53.17 -28.04 -22.88
C GLN A 2 -52.09 -28.26 -21.82
N THR A 3 -50.89 -28.63 -22.26
CA THR A 3 -49.69 -28.70 -21.41
C THR A 3 -49.23 -27.28 -21.16
N VAL A 4 -49.51 -26.75 -19.97
CA VAL A 4 -48.86 -25.53 -19.48
C VAL A 4 -47.43 -25.93 -19.14
N ASN A 5 -46.48 -25.54 -20.01
CA ASN A 5 -45.05 -25.59 -19.72
C ASN A 5 -44.77 -24.61 -18.56
N ASN A 6 -44.83 -25.09 -17.33
CA ASN A 6 -44.19 -24.41 -16.22
C ASN A 6 -42.70 -24.69 -16.35
N ASN A 7 -41.95 -23.79 -17.00
CA ASN A 7 -40.50 -23.84 -16.97
C ASN A 7 -40.04 -23.41 -15.57
N PHE A 8 -39.87 -24.38 -14.68
CA PHE A 8 -39.18 -24.18 -13.41
C PHE A 8 -37.69 -23.91 -13.69
N THR A 9 -37.07 -23.02 -12.91
CA THR A 9 -35.61 -22.94 -12.82
C THR A 9 -35.18 -23.29 -11.41
N VAL A 10 -33.95 -23.80 -11.25
CA VAL A 10 -33.40 -24.18 -9.95
C VAL A 10 -33.33 -22.97 -9.03
N GLU A 11 -32.82 -21.83 -9.51
CA GLU A 11 -32.63 -20.62 -8.72
C GLU A 11 -33.96 -20.07 -8.21
N ALA A 12 -35.00 -20.09 -9.04
CA ALA A 12 -36.32 -19.58 -8.67
C ALA A 12 -36.96 -20.44 -7.56
N LEU A 13 -36.78 -21.76 -7.61
CA LEU A 13 -37.32 -22.67 -6.60
C LEU A 13 -36.51 -22.65 -5.30
N VAL A 14 -35.18 -22.53 -5.37
CA VAL A 14 -34.31 -22.33 -4.20
C VAL A 14 -34.67 -21.00 -3.51
N ALA A 15 -34.80 -19.90 -4.27
CA ALA A 15 -35.21 -18.61 -3.73
C ALA A 15 -36.63 -18.62 -3.15
N LYS A 16 -37.56 -19.34 -3.80
CA LYS A 16 -38.93 -19.54 -3.29
C LYS A 16 -38.90 -20.23 -1.93
N TYR A 17 -38.12 -21.30 -1.76
CA TYR A 17 -37.99 -21.98 -0.48
C TYR A 17 -37.38 -21.07 0.58
N ARG A 18 -36.25 -20.40 0.26
CA ARG A 18 -35.59 -19.43 1.17
C ARG A 18 -36.56 -18.36 1.69
N ASN A 19 -37.23 -17.66 0.78
CA ASN A 19 -38.17 -16.60 1.17
C ASN A 19 -39.31 -17.14 2.04
N PHE A 20 -39.78 -18.36 1.77
CA PHE A 20 -40.80 -18.99 2.60
C PHE A 20 -40.28 -19.26 4.02
N VAL A 21 -39.05 -19.77 4.17
CA VAL A 21 -38.42 -19.96 5.48
C VAL A 21 -38.26 -18.62 6.20
N ASP A 22 -37.79 -17.57 5.53
CA ASP A 22 -37.62 -16.23 6.11
C ASP A 22 -38.93 -15.62 6.63
N GLU A 23 -40.05 -15.87 5.93
CA GLU A 23 -41.38 -15.42 6.32
C GLU A 23 -41.95 -16.18 7.53
N HIS A 24 -41.61 -17.46 7.66
CA HIS A 24 -42.21 -18.38 8.64
C HIS A 24 -41.28 -18.77 9.79
N CYS A 25 -40.03 -18.29 9.77
CA CYS A 25 -39.08 -18.48 10.85
C CYS A 25 -39.42 -17.58 12.05
N PRO A 26 -39.40 -18.11 13.30
CA PRO A 26 -39.50 -17.28 14.50
C PRO A 26 -38.42 -16.20 14.53
N LYS A 27 -38.79 -14.97 14.90
CA LYS A 27 -37.84 -13.84 14.98
C LYS A 27 -37.61 -13.42 16.43
N SER A 28 -36.35 -13.23 16.82
CA SER A 28 -35.95 -12.60 18.08
C SER A 28 -35.83 -11.09 17.89
N CYS A 29 -36.38 -10.34 18.85
CA CYS A 29 -36.28 -8.88 18.83
C CYS A 29 -34.92 -8.45 19.40
N GLU A 30 -34.05 -7.91 18.55
CA GLU A 30 -32.79 -7.30 18.95
C GLU A 30 -32.86 -5.77 18.86
N SER A 31 -31.91 -5.09 19.51
CA SER A 31 -31.89 -3.63 19.62
C SER A 31 -30.45 -3.15 19.54
N ASP A 32 -30.14 -2.29 18.56
CA ASP A 32 -28.85 -1.60 18.45
C ASP A 32 -28.71 -0.39 19.40
N GLY A 33 -29.73 -0.16 20.24
CA GLY A 33 -29.79 0.96 21.17
C GLY A 33 -30.55 2.18 20.64
N VAL A 34 -30.93 2.18 19.35
CA VAL A 34 -31.73 3.24 18.70
C VAL A 34 -33.00 2.67 18.06
N HIS A 35 -32.94 1.48 17.49
CA HIS A 35 -34.03 0.79 16.82
C HIS A 35 -34.15 -0.66 17.29
N LYS A 36 -35.40 -1.11 17.47
CA LYS A 36 -35.71 -2.53 17.61
C LYS A 36 -35.91 -3.13 16.23
N PHE A 37 -35.25 -4.24 15.95
CA PHE A 37 -35.43 -5.00 14.73
C PHE A 37 -35.51 -6.49 15.02
N ASP A 38 -36.29 -7.18 14.20
CA ASP A 38 -36.57 -8.60 14.35
C ASP A 38 -35.54 -9.40 13.53
N ILE A 39 -34.70 -10.18 14.19
CA ILE A 39 -33.72 -11.08 13.56
C ILE A 39 -34.32 -12.50 13.52
N PRO A 40 -34.35 -13.20 12.36
CA PRO A 40 -34.76 -14.60 12.29
C PRO A 40 -33.85 -15.51 13.14
N TYR A 41 -34.43 -16.43 13.90
CA TYR A 41 -33.71 -17.36 14.80
C TYR A 41 -33.16 -18.61 14.09
N ASN A 42 -33.56 -18.88 12.85
CA ASN A 42 -33.27 -20.12 12.12
C ASN A 42 -33.23 -19.87 10.59
N ASP A 43 -32.25 -19.07 10.13
CA ASP A 43 -32.02 -18.71 8.72
C ASP A 43 -31.35 -19.84 7.89
N GLU A 44 -31.47 -21.10 8.32
CA GLU A 44 -30.76 -22.27 7.76
C GLU A 44 -31.53 -22.94 6.59
N ALA A 45 -32.15 -22.14 5.72
CA ALA A 45 -33.02 -22.61 4.63
C ALA A 45 -32.27 -23.48 3.61
N GLU A 46 -31.04 -23.09 3.29
CA GLU A 46 -30.14 -23.81 2.39
C GLU A 46 -29.84 -25.23 2.89
N GLU A 47 -29.53 -25.38 4.17
CA GLU A 47 -29.19 -26.66 4.77
C GLU A 47 -30.40 -27.59 4.87
N GLN A 48 -31.58 -27.05 5.19
CA GLN A 48 -32.85 -27.79 5.16
C GLN A 48 -33.12 -28.37 3.77
N LEU A 49 -32.98 -27.54 2.73
CA LEU A 49 -33.25 -27.93 1.35
C LEU A 49 -32.23 -28.97 0.85
N LEU A 50 -30.93 -28.76 1.11
CA LEU A 50 -29.87 -29.71 0.73
C LEU A 50 -30.03 -31.07 1.41
N ALA A 51 -30.24 -31.10 2.73
CA ALA A 51 -30.35 -32.34 3.48
C ALA A 51 -31.58 -33.15 3.05
N THR A 52 -32.69 -32.47 2.78
CA THR A 52 -33.95 -33.08 2.33
C THR A 52 -33.82 -33.66 0.92
N LEU A 53 -33.24 -32.90 -0.01
CA LEU A 53 -33.01 -33.37 -1.36
C LEU A 53 -31.98 -34.51 -1.40
N TYR A 54 -30.91 -34.43 -0.60
CA TYR A 54 -29.95 -35.53 -0.49
C TYR A 54 -30.62 -36.83 -0.04
N LYS A 55 -31.40 -36.79 1.06
CA LYS A 55 -32.14 -37.96 1.56
C LYS A 55 -33.04 -38.56 0.48
N ARG A 56 -33.67 -37.71 -0.33
CA ARG A 56 -34.56 -38.11 -1.42
C ARG A 56 -33.82 -38.72 -2.60
N VAL A 57 -32.72 -38.11 -3.03
CA VAL A 57 -31.93 -38.53 -4.21
C VAL A 57 -31.11 -39.78 -3.91
N ALA A 58 -30.48 -39.85 -2.74
CA ALA A 58 -29.68 -41.00 -2.33
C ALA A 58 -30.56 -42.22 -1.96
N GLY A 59 -31.77 -41.99 -1.45
CA GLY A 59 -32.74 -43.03 -1.14
C GLY A 59 -32.17 -44.06 -0.15
N GLU A 60 -32.26 -45.36 -0.50
CA GLU A 60 -31.71 -46.45 0.32
C GLU A 60 -30.17 -46.45 0.39
N ASN A 61 -29.50 -45.73 -0.51
CA ASN A 61 -28.04 -45.60 -0.52
C ASN A 61 -27.54 -44.37 0.27
N ALA A 62 -28.44 -43.66 0.97
CA ALA A 62 -28.06 -42.52 1.78
C ALA A 62 -27.11 -42.94 2.92
N ASP A 63 -26.03 -42.18 3.11
CA ASP A 63 -25.11 -42.40 4.21
C ASP A 63 -25.79 -41.98 5.52
N GLN A 64 -25.96 -42.96 6.41
CA GLN A 64 -26.64 -42.78 7.68
C GLN A 64 -25.93 -41.75 8.58
N ALA A 65 -24.61 -41.65 8.54
CA ALA A 65 -23.86 -40.67 9.33
C ALA A 65 -24.09 -39.23 8.82
N ILE A 66 -24.29 -39.04 7.51
CA ILE A 66 -24.68 -37.75 6.93
C ILE A 66 -26.08 -37.36 7.39
N LEU A 67 -27.03 -38.30 7.33
CA LEU A 67 -28.41 -38.07 7.76
C LEU A 67 -28.52 -37.77 9.25
N GLU A 68 -27.71 -38.42 10.09
CA GLU A 68 -27.64 -38.15 11.53
C GLU A 68 -27.07 -36.76 11.81
N ALA A 69 -25.96 -36.41 11.15
CA ALA A 69 -25.33 -35.10 11.28
C ALA A 69 -26.24 -33.94 10.84
N LEU A 70 -27.14 -34.19 9.89
CA LEU A 70 -28.07 -33.18 9.36
C LEU A 70 -29.53 -33.39 9.79
N SER A 71 -29.77 -34.22 10.80
CA SER A 71 -31.12 -34.63 11.23
C SER A 71 -32.02 -33.46 11.62
N LYS A 72 -31.48 -32.44 12.29
CA LYS A 72 -32.20 -31.18 12.61
C LYS A 72 -32.76 -30.52 11.34
N TYR A 73 -31.95 -30.40 10.29
CA TYR A 73 -32.32 -29.74 9.04
C TYR A 73 -33.41 -30.47 8.27
N VAL A 74 -33.38 -31.80 8.31
CA VAL A 74 -34.44 -32.62 7.71
C VAL A 74 -35.75 -32.50 8.51
N ALA A 75 -35.67 -32.38 9.84
CA ALA A 75 -36.83 -32.22 10.71
C ALA A 75 -37.48 -30.83 10.58
N ASP A 76 -36.66 -29.80 10.42
CA ASP A 76 -37.09 -28.39 10.32
C ASP A 76 -37.55 -28.01 8.89
N PHE A 77 -37.55 -28.94 7.94
CA PHE A 77 -37.95 -28.68 6.55
C PHE A 77 -39.43 -28.30 6.43
N TYR A 78 -39.71 -27.18 5.77
CA TYR A 78 -41.08 -26.69 5.55
C TYR A 78 -41.74 -27.43 4.36
N VAL A 79 -42.47 -28.50 4.68
CA VAL A 79 -43.12 -29.38 3.69
C VAL A 79 -44.06 -28.63 2.74
N ASP A 80 -44.72 -27.56 3.20
CA ASP A 80 -45.69 -26.80 2.40
C ASP A 80 -45.05 -25.71 1.52
N ALA A 81 -43.74 -25.45 1.66
CA ALA A 81 -43.05 -24.38 0.92
C ALA A 81 -42.93 -24.69 -0.59
N LEU A 82 -42.80 -25.97 -0.94
CA LEU A 82 -42.63 -26.44 -2.32
C LEU A 82 -43.65 -27.53 -2.64
N LYS A 83 -44.23 -27.49 -3.85
CA LYS A 83 -45.08 -28.56 -4.35
C LYS A 83 -44.25 -29.80 -4.63
N GLU A 84 -44.87 -30.97 -4.54
CA GLU A 84 -44.20 -32.24 -4.84
C GLU A 84 -43.59 -32.28 -6.25
N THR A 85 -44.23 -31.67 -7.25
CA THR A 85 -43.66 -31.55 -8.61
C THR A 85 -42.41 -30.67 -8.67
N GLU A 86 -42.34 -29.64 -7.82
CA GLU A 86 -41.18 -28.74 -7.72
C GLU A 86 -40.03 -29.45 -6.98
N LEU A 87 -40.32 -30.23 -5.94
CA LEU A 87 -39.34 -31.06 -5.25
C LEU A 87 -38.76 -32.16 -6.14
N VAL A 88 -39.59 -32.83 -6.93
CA VAL A 88 -39.12 -33.82 -7.93
C VAL A 88 -38.23 -33.13 -8.97
N PHE A 89 -38.59 -31.93 -9.42
CA PHE A 89 -37.76 -31.17 -10.34
C PHE A 89 -36.39 -30.86 -9.73
N LEU A 90 -36.34 -30.33 -8.51
CA LEU A 90 -35.07 -30.05 -7.80
C LEU A 90 -34.23 -31.31 -7.58
N ALA A 91 -34.85 -32.43 -7.21
CA ALA A 91 -34.15 -33.71 -7.03
C ALA A 91 -33.53 -34.22 -8.35
N ASN A 92 -34.20 -34.03 -9.49
CA ASN A 92 -33.65 -34.40 -10.80
C ASN A 92 -32.50 -33.47 -11.25
N HIS A 93 -32.40 -32.27 -10.67
CA HIS A 93 -31.36 -31.28 -10.97
C HIS A 93 -30.42 -31.08 -9.77
N PHE A 94 -30.22 -32.11 -8.95
CA PHE A 94 -29.58 -31.97 -7.64
C PHE A 94 -28.15 -31.40 -7.69
N SER A 95 -27.38 -31.69 -8.74
CA SER A 95 -26.06 -31.08 -8.96
C SER A 95 -26.15 -29.56 -9.08
N GLU A 96 -27.07 -29.06 -9.90
CA GLU A 96 -27.29 -27.62 -10.14
C GLU A 96 -27.83 -26.93 -8.87
N VAL A 97 -28.72 -27.61 -8.13
CA VAL A 97 -29.20 -27.13 -6.82
C VAL A 97 -28.04 -27.00 -5.83
N SER A 98 -27.17 -28.01 -5.77
CA SER A 98 -26.00 -27.98 -4.91
C SER A 98 -25.09 -26.79 -5.26
N GLU A 99 -24.75 -26.58 -6.53
CA GLU A 99 -23.92 -25.45 -6.95
C GLU A 99 -24.55 -24.10 -6.56
N SER A 100 -25.83 -23.89 -6.87
CA SER A 100 -26.57 -22.67 -6.55
C SER A 100 -26.58 -22.35 -5.05
N ILE A 101 -26.77 -23.37 -4.21
CA ILE A 101 -26.82 -23.21 -2.75
C ILE A 101 -25.43 -22.92 -2.18
N PHE A 102 -24.38 -23.61 -2.63
CA PHE A 102 -23.03 -23.37 -2.11
C PHE A 102 -22.51 -21.96 -2.44
N ASP A 103 -22.87 -21.40 -3.60
CA ASP A 103 -22.61 -19.99 -3.92
C ASP A 103 -23.25 -19.04 -2.90
N CYS A 104 -24.46 -19.37 -2.41
CA CYS A 104 -25.17 -18.58 -1.40
C CYS A 104 -24.61 -18.78 0.01
N LEU A 105 -24.28 -20.00 0.41
CA LEU A 105 -23.69 -20.32 1.71
C LEU A 105 -22.38 -19.54 1.93
N TYR A 106 -21.54 -19.39 0.90
CA TYR A 106 -20.34 -18.54 1.00
C TYR A 106 -20.63 -17.05 1.24
N HIS A 107 -21.81 -16.56 0.86
CA HIS A 107 -22.24 -15.18 1.11
C HIS A 107 -22.82 -14.98 2.51
N ASN A 108 -23.66 -15.92 2.99
CA ASN A 108 -24.36 -15.80 4.28
C ASN A 108 -23.48 -16.17 5.49
N LEU A 109 -22.52 -17.09 5.34
CA LEU A 109 -21.61 -17.50 6.42
C LEU A 109 -20.55 -16.44 6.77
N ARG A 110 -20.58 -15.26 6.13
CA ARG A 110 -19.75 -14.10 6.49
C ARG A 110 -20.26 -13.36 7.73
N THR A 111 -21.51 -13.57 8.13
CA THR A 111 -22.19 -12.70 9.11
C THR A 111 -22.56 -13.34 10.43
N THR A 112 -22.70 -14.67 10.53
CA THR A 112 -23.48 -15.25 11.65
C THR A 112 -22.80 -16.12 12.69
N LEU A 113 -21.61 -16.75 12.54
CA LEU A 113 -20.84 -17.27 13.70
C LEU A 113 -19.55 -17.99 13.29
N ASP A 114 -18.55 -17.79 14.16
CA ASP A 114 -17.38 -18.60 14.46
C ASP A 114 -16.29 -18.86 13.40
N PHE A 115 -15.07 -18.55 13.84
CA PHE A 115 -13.81 -18.82 13.15
C PHE A 115 -13.78 -20.27 12.66
N SER A 116 -13.27 -20.50 11.43
CA SER A 116 -12.78 -21.78 10.87
C SER A 116 -13.55 -22.46 9.71
N LEU A 117 -14.35 -21.74 8.92
CA LEU A 117 -14.66 -22.19 7.54
C LEU A 117 -13.48 -21.84 6.63
N GLU A 118 -12.55 -22.78 6.48
CA GLU A 118 -11.28 -22.52 5.80
C GLU A 118 -11.43 -22.73 4.29
N LYS A 119 -11.50 -21.63 3.55
CA LYS A 119 -11.37 -21.69 2.09
C LYS A 119 -9.98 -22.21 1.70
N PRO A 120 -9.85 -22.85 0.53
CA PRO A 120 -8.55 -23.03 -0.08
C PRO A 120 -7.81 -21.71 -0.17
N SER A 121 -6.53 -21.73 0.18
CA SER A 121 -5.64 -20.61 -0.13
C SER A 121 -5.59 -20.43 -1.66
N LYS A 122 -5.51 -19.18 -2.13
CA LYS A 122 -5.48 -18.86 -3.56
C LYS A 122 -4.31 -19.57 -4.25
N VAL A 123 -3.16 -19.63 -3.59
CA VAL A 123 -1.97 -20.34 -4.03
C VAL A 123 -2.23 -21.82 -4.20
N ALA A 124 -2.86 -22.47 -3.21
CA ALA A 124 -3.17 -23.88 -3.33
C ALA A 124 -4.15 -24.13 -4.47
N TYR A 125 -5.19 -23.31 -4.60
CA TYR A 125 -6.16 -23.41 -5.67
C TYR A 125 -5.53 -23.26 -7.06
N ASP A 126 -4.74 -22.21 -7.28
CA ASP A 126 -4.06 -21.95 -8.57
C ASP A 126 -3.03 -23.05 -8.91
N THR A 127 -2.28 -23.52 -7.90
CA THR A 127 -1.26 -24.57 -8.08
C THR A 127 -1.91 -25.91 -8.41
N LEU A 128 -2.99 -26.28 -7.71
CA LEU A 128 -3.68 -27.55 -7.92
C LEU A 128 -4.49 -27.57 -9.23
N THR A 129 -5.05 -26.43 -9.64
CA THR A 129 -5.75 -26.30 -10.94
C THR A 129 -4.79 -26.47 -12.12
N THR A 130 -3.52 -26.09 -11.96
CA THR A 130 -2.50 -26.25 -13.01
C THR A 130 -1.73 -27.57 -12.92
N ALA A 131 -1.80 -28.26 -11.78
CA ALA A 131 -1.24 -29.60 -11.61
C ALA A 131 -2.03 -30.58 -12.50
N LYS A 132 -1.40 -31.10 -13.55
CA LYS A 132 -2.00 -32.07 -14.49
C LYS A 132 -2.17 -33.45 -13.83
N ILE A 133 -2.99 -33.54 -12.79
CA ILE A 133 -3.29 -34.79 -12.09
C ILE A 133 -4.21 -35.64 -12.97
N GLY A 134 -3.79 -36.88 -13.24
CA GLY A 134 -4.54 -37.81 -14.09
C GLY A 134 -5.82 -38.34 -13.42
N THR A 135 -6.81 -38.71 -14.22
CA THR A 135 -8.05 -39.36 -13.75
C THR A 135 -7.79 -40.77 -13.22
N GLY A 136 -8.63 -41.25 -12.30
CA GLY A 136 -8.55 -42.59 -11.72
C GLY A 136 -7.56 -42.72 -10.57
N LYS A 137 -7.02 -41.60 -10.07
CA LYS A 137 -6.13 -41.54 -8.91
C LYS A 137 -6.91 -41.49 -7.60
N THR A 138 -6.30 -41.98 -6.53
CA THR A 138 -6.80 -41.81 -5.16
C THR A 138 -6.07 -40.64 -4.50
N ILE A 139 -6.81 -39.57 -4.18
CA ILE A 139 -6.26 -38.32 -3.63
C ILE A 139 -6.71 -38.18 -2.19
N PHE A 140 -5.77 -38.00 -1.28
CA PHE A 140 -6.03 -37.66 0.12
C PHE A 140 -5.99 -36.15 0.33
N ILE A 141 -7.02 -35.59 0.95
CA ILE A 141 -7.12 -34.16 1.27
C ILE A 141 -7.31 -34.00 2.78
N ALA A 142 -6.33 -33.40 3.45
CA ALA A 142 -6.46 -32.98 4.85
C ALA A 142 -7.35 -31.73 4.96
N ASN A 143 -8.18 -31.67 6.00
CA ASN A 143 -9.07 -30.53 6.28
C ASN A 143 -9.94 -30.15 5.07
N SER A 144 -10.62 -31.14 4.47
CA SER A 144 -11.34 -30.97 3.20
C SER A 144 -12.55 -30.03 3.28
N GLY A 145 -13.06 -29.69 4.47
CA GLY A 145 -14.20 -28.77 4.65
C GLY A 145 -15.41 -29.10 3.76
N PHE A 146 -15.86 -28.13 2.97
CA PHE A 146 -16.95 -28.29 2.00
C PHE A 146 -16.56 -29.00 0.69
N GLY A 147 -15.34 -29.53 0.60
CA GLY A 147 -14.87 -30.26 -0.58
C GLY A 147 -14.32 -29.38 -1.70
N ASP A 148 -13.96 -28.11 -1.45
CA ASP A 148 -13.52 -27.19 -2.50
C ASP A 148 -12.33 -27.69 -3.32
N ILE A 149 -11.30 -28.22 -2.65
CA ILE A 149 -10.15 -28.84 -3.34
C ILE A 149 -10.56 -30.15 -4.03
N ALA A 150 -11.47 -30.92 -3.42
CA ALA A 150 -11.94 -32.18 -3.99
C ALA A 150 -12.71 -31.98 -5.31
N MET A 151 -13.45 -30.88 -5.45
CA MET A 151 -14.17 -30.51 -6.67
C MET A 151 -13.24 -30.28 -7.87
N LEU A 152 -11.94 -30.02 -7.65
CA LEU A 152 -10.95 -29.89 -8.74
C LEU A 152 -10.62 -31.23 -9.42
N PHE A 153 -11.02 -32.37 -8.82
CA PHE A 153 -10.62 -33.70 -9.25
C PHE A 153 -11.81 -34.66 -9.48
N PRO A 154 -12.76 -34.33 -10.38
CA PRO A 154 -14.01 -35.09 -10.54
C PRO A 154 -13.82 -36.54 -11.03
N GLY A 155 -12.69 -36.85 -11.67
CA GLY A 155 -12.36 -38.20 -12.14
C GLY A 155 -11.58 -39.05 -11.15
N CYS A 156 -11.41 -38.61 -9.90
CA CYS A 156 -10.58 -39.26 -8.89
C CYS A 156 -11.41 -39.78 -7.71
N THR A 157 -10.86 -40.71 -6.93
CA THR A 157 -11.41 -41.10 -5.63
C THR A 157 -10.81 -40.20 -4.57
N ILE A 158 -11.66 -39.51 -3.81
CA ILE A 158 -11.22 -38.57 -2.77
C ILE A 158 -11.30 -39.22 -1.40
N LYS A 159 -10.19 -39.25 -0.69
CA LYS A 159 -10.10 -39.64 0.73
C LYS A 159 -9.62 -38.45 1.55
N GLY A 160 -9.73 -38.54 2.86
CA GLY A 160 -9.25 -37.47 3.73
C GLY A 160 -10.01 -37.37 5.03
N TYR A 161 -9.92 -36.20 5.67
CA TYR A 161 -10.73 -35.82 6.83
C TYR A 161 -11.18 -34.37 6.74
N SER A 162 -12.26 -34.01 7.45
CA SER A 162 -12.80 -32.64 7.44
C SER A 162 -12.30 -31.76 8.59
N SER A 163 -11.94 -32.32 9.75
CA SER A 163 -11.49 -31.56 10.93
C SER A 163 -10.42 -32.32 11.73
N GLU A 164 -9.54 -31.60 12.40
CA GLU A 164 -8.56 -32.15 13.36
C GLU A 164 -9.15 -32.32 14.77
N GLU A 165 -10.13 -31.49 15.15
CA GLU A 165 -10.75 -31.50 16.48
C GLU A 165 -12.16 -32.10 16.46
N GLU A 166 -12.47 -32.86 17.50
CA GLU A 166 -13.76 -33.58 17.67
C GLU A 166 -14.92 -32.65 18.06
N ILE A 167 -14.62 -31.39 18.43
CA ILE A 167 -15.58 -30.54 19.16
C ILE A 167 -16.43 -29.66 18.23
N CYS A 168 -16.04 -29.44 16.98
CA CYS A 168 -16.80 -28.60 16.06
C CYS A 168 -16.76 -29.16 14.63
N LYS A 169 -17.95 -29.17 13.96
CA LYS A 169 -18.18 -29.27 12.49
C LYS A 169 -18.66 -30.59 11.85
N ASN A 170 -19.46 -31.41 12.52
CA ASN A 170 -20.20 -32.51 11.83
C ASN A 170 -21.04 -32.01 10.64
N LYS A 171 -21.64 -30.81 10.78
CA LYS A 171 -22.41 -30.14 9.71
C LYS A 171 -21.58 -29.91 8.45
N VAL A 172 -20.37 -29.35 8.58
CA VAL A 172 -19.52 -28.98 7.43
C VAL A 172 -19.09 -30.21 6.65
N TRP A 173 -18.66 -31.25 7.37
CA TRP A 173 -18.33 -32.54 6.75
C TRP A 173 -19.53 -33.09 5.96
N ALA A 174 -20.71 -33.16 6.58
CA ALA A 174 -21.91 -33.71 5.96
C ALA A 174 -22.34 -32.93 4.72
N LEU A 175 -22.34 -31.60 4.79
CA LEU A 175 -22.63 -30.73 3.64
C LEU A 175 -21.60 -30.91 2.52
N GLY A 176 -20.30 -31.00 2.86
CA GLY A 176 -19.25 -31.28 1.89
C GLY A 176 -19.43 -32.63 1.19
N GLN A 177 -19.81 -33.68 1.93
CA GLN A 177 -20.11 -34.99 1.34
C GLN A 177 -21.33 -34.94 0.40
N ILE A 178 -22.38 -34.19 0.76
CA ILE A 178 -23.54 -33.98 -0.11
C ILE A 178 -23.11 -33.30 -1.42
N ARG A 179 -22.25 -32.27 -1.35
CA ARG A 179 -21.74 -31.57 -2.53
C ARG A 179 -20.98 -32.51 -3.47
N LEU A 180 -20.10 -33.33 -2.92
CA LEU A 180 -19.32 -34.31 -3.70
C LEU A 180 -20.24 -35.38 -4.31
N PHE A 181 -21.23 -35.86 -3.56
CA PHE A 181 -22.24 -36.78 -4.06
C PHE A 181 -23.04 -36.18 -5.22
N ALA A 182 -23.49 -34.93 -5.08
CA ALA A 182 -24.24 -34.23 -6.12
C ALA A 182 -23.43 -34.06 -7.41
N ALA A 183 -22.12 -33.83 -7.28
CA ALA A 183 -21.17 -33.75 -8.39
C ALA A 183 -20.74 -35.12 -8.97
N GLY A 184 -21.20 -36.24 -8.39
CA GLY A 184 -20.82 -37.59 -8.81
C GLY A 184 -19.38 -38.00 -8.45
N ILE A 185 -18.76 -37.29 -7.50
CA ILE A 185 -17.38 -37.54 -7.06
C ILE A 185 -17.39 -38.62 -5.97
N LYS A 186 -16.57 -39.65 -6.14
CA LYS A 186 -16.41 -40.71 -5.14
C LYS A 186 -15.61 -40.18 -3.95
N SER A 187 -16.22 -40.19 -2.77
CA SER A 187 -15.60 -39.68 -1.53
C SER A 187 -15.65 -40.72 -0.42
N GLU A 188 -14.54 -40.87 0.31
CA GLU A 188 -14.42 -41.65 1.55
C GLU A 188 -13.93 -40.76 2.72
N ILE A 189 -14.09 -39.44 2.62
CA ILE A 189 -13.62 -38.47 3.61
C ILE A 189 -14.25 -38.72 4.99
N LYS A 190 -13.42 -38.79 6.04
CA LYS A 190 -13.84 -38.96 7.43
C LYS A 190 -14.16 -37.62 8.11
N GLN A 191 -14.92 -37.68 9.19
CA GLN A 191 -15.20 -36.49 10.00
C GLN A 191 -13.91 -35.96 10.64
N TYR A 192 -13.12 -36.85 11.25
CA TYR A 192 -11.97 -36.49 12.08
C TYR A 192 -10.67 -37.10 11.59
N SER A 193 -9.56 -36.41 11.86
CA SER A 193 -8.21 -36.86 11.46
C SER A 193 -7.87 -38.24 12.06
N LYS A 194 -8.24 -38.50 13.31
CA LYS A 194 -7.91 -39.73 14.05
C LYS A 194 -8.32 -41.01 13.30
N ASP A 195 -9.42 -40.95 12.56
CA ASP A 195 -9.97 -42.10 11.82
C ASP A 195 -9.16 -42.42 10.55
N THR A 196 -8.28 -41.51 10.15
CA THR A 196 -7.40 -41.63 8.99
C THR A 196 -5.95 -41.95 9.36
N GLU A 197 -5.59 -41.87 10.63
CA GLU A 197 -4.23 -42.03 11.16
C GLU A 197 -3.79 -43.51 11.28
N ASN A 198 -4.07 -44.31 10.26
CA ASN A 198 -3.71 -45.73 10.22
C ASN A 198 -3.24 -46.18 8.83
N SER A 199 -2.43 -47.25 8.79
CA SER A 199 -1.81 -47.72 7.56
C SER A 199 -2.80 -48.29 6.55
N GLN A 200 -3.90 -48.89 7.00
CA GLN A 200 -4.91 -49.48 6.12
C GLN A 200 -5.64 -48.41 5.30
N TYR A 201 -6.00 -47.29 5.93
CA TYR A 201 -6.69 -46.19 5.25
C TYR A 201 -5.80 -45.48 4.23
N MET A 202 -4.48 -45.46 4.47
CA MET A 202 -3.52 -44.78 3.62
C MET A 202 -2.92 -45.68 2.51
N ALA A 203 -3.27 -46.97 2.48
CA ALA A 203 -2.60 -48.01 1.70
C ALA A 203 -2.81 -47.93 0.18
N ASP A 204 -3.75 -47.12 -0.30
CA ASP A 204 -4.10 -46.98 -1.71
C ASP A 204 -4.05 -45.53 -2.20
N ILE A 205 -3.43 -44.62 -1.44
CA ILE A 205 -3.31 -43.20 -1.80
C ILE A 205 -2.19 -42.99 -2.80
N ASP A 206 -2.53 -42.42 -3.96
CA ASP A 206 -1.56 -41.97 -4.96
C ASP A 206 -0.98 -40.60 -4.60
N ILE A 207 -1.81 -39.66 -4.16
CA ILE A 207 -1.43 -38.26 -3.92
C ILE A 207 -2.02 -37.78 -2.60
N ALA A 208 -1.25 -37.13 -1.75
CA ALA A 208 -1.75 -36.51 -0.52
C ALA A 208 -1.53 -34.98 -0.54
N ILE A 209 -2.56 -34.22 -0.15
CA ILE A 209 -2.58 -32.76 -0.13
C ILE A 209 -2.78 -32.29 1.31
N PHE A 210 -1.84 -31.48 1.81
CA PHE A 210 -1.82 -30.96 3.17
C PHE A 210 -1.68 -29.43 3.19
N GLY A 211 -2.30 -28.77 4.16
CA GLY A 211 -2.15 -27.32 4.37
C GLY A 211 -2.79 -26.44 3.29
N ALA A 212 -3.67 -26.99 2.46
CA ALA A 212 -4.21 -26.29 1.28
C ALA A 212 -5.17 -25.14 1.64
N THR A 213 -5.70 -25.12 2.86
CA THR A 213 -6.62 -24.09 3.36
C THR A 213 -5.89 -23.01 4.17
N GLU A 214 -6.50 -21.83 4.32
CA GLU A 214 -5.83 -20.65 4.88
C GLU A 214 -5.21 -20.88 6.28
N ASN A 215 -5.89 -21.63 7.16
CA ASN A 215 -5.49 -21.85 8.56
C ASN A 215 -5.10 -23.30 8.88
N SER A 216 -5.03 -24.20 7.89
CA SER A 216 -4.68 -25.60 8.17
C SER A 216 -3.19 -25.78 8.41
N SER A 217 -2.89 -26.57 9.45
CA SER A 217 -1.55 -26.98 9.77
C SER A 217 -1.14 -28.20 8.93
N CYS A 218 0.17 -28.37 8.72
CA CYS A 218 0.72 -29.63 8.20
C CYS A 218 1.13 -30.61 9.31
N ILE A 219 0.63 -30.41 10.54
CA ILE A 219 0.97 -31.26 11.70
C ILE A 219 0.45 -32.67 11.39
N LYS A 220 1.32 -33.68 11.50
CA LYS A 220 1.09 -35.11 11.15
C LYS A 220 1.26 -35.52 9.67
N ALA A 221 1.52 -34.59 8.75
CA ALA A 221 1.75 -34.96 7.35
C ALA A 221 2.90 -35.98 7.19
N GLU A 222 3.95 -35.89 8.03
CA GLU A 222 5.09 -36.83 8.00
C GLU A 222 4.63 -38.27 8.26
N MET A 223 3.81 -38.44 9.30
CA MET A 223 3.37 -39.75 9.80
C MET A 223 2.48 -40.40 8.77
N LEU A 224 1.51 -39.65 8.26
CA LEU A 224 0.59 -40.08 7.21
C LEU A 224 1.33 -40.45 5.92
N PHE A 225 2.35 -39.68 5.54
CA PHE A 225 3.19 -39.99 4.39
C PHE A 225 3.95 -41.32 4.54
N THR A 226 4.32 -41.71 5.78
CA THR A 226 5.00 -43.00 6.02
C THR A 226 4.12 -44.20 5.65
N PHE A 227 2.80 -44.07 5.79
CA PHE A 227 1.85 -45.13 5.50
C PHE A 227 1.49 -45.28 4.02
N MET A 228 1.77 -44.28 3.20
CA MET A 228 1.44 -44.30 1.77
C MET A 228 2.27 -45.33 0.97
N PRO A 229 1.78 -45.86 -0.16
CA PRO A 229 2.54 -46.73 -1.05
C PRO A 229 3.83 -46.14 -1.60
N GLN A 230 4.69 -47.01 -2.16
CA GLN A 230 5.82 -46.55 -2.96
C GLN A 230 5.32 -45.89 -4.26
N ASN A 231 6.06 -44.88 -4.73
CA ASN A 231 5.72 -44.01 -5.86
C ASN A 231 4.52 -43.07 -5.64
N SER A 232 4.00 -42.96 -4.41
CA SER A 232 3.01 -41.94 -4.07
C SER A 232 3.63 -40.54 -3.95
N GLU A 233 2.81 -39.51 -4.08
CA GLU A 233 3.19 -38.10 -4.06
C GLU A 233 2.57 -37.37 -2.86
N SER A 234 3.25 -36.34 -2.36
CA SER A 234 2.71 -35.44 -1.33
C SER A 234 2.94 -33.98 -1.72
N MET A 235 1.89 -33.18 -1.56
CA MET A 235 1.83 -31.75 -1.85
C MET A 235 1.52 -31.02 -0.55
N LEU A 236 2.49 -30.27 -0.03
CA LEU A 236 2.38 -29.54 1.23
C LEU A 236 2.35 -28.04 0.96
N PHE A 237 1.37 -27.37 1.55
CA PHE A 237 1.20 -25.92 1.51
C PHE A 237 1.37 -25.37 2.93
N MET A 238 2.56 -24.90 3.27
CA MET A 238 2.90 -24.44 4.63
C MET A 238 2.91 -22.92 4.69
N ASN A 239 2.43 -22.33 5.79
CA ASN A 239 2.73 -20.93 6.08
C ASN A 239 4.22 -20.78 6.52
N LYS A 240 4.79 -19.58 6.36
CA LYS A 240 6.21 -19.32 6.69
C LYS A 240 6.53 -19.63 8.17
N ARG A 241 5.57 -19.47 9.08
CA ARG A 241 5.75 -19.76 10.51
C ARG A 241 5.92 -21.25 10.78
N GLU A 242 5.05 -22.09 10.22
CA GLU A 242 5.08 -23.55 10.30
C GLU A 242 6.29 -24.15 9.60
N ALA A 243 6.75 -23.52 8.51
CA ALA A 243 7.97 -23.93 7.83
C ALA A 243 9.25 -23.62 8.64
N VAL A 244 9.19 -22.61 9.50
CA VAL A 244 10.29 -22.22 10.40
C VAL A 244 10.27 -23.02 11.71
N ASP A 245 9.09 -23.43 12.18
CA ASP A 245 8.96 -24.37 13.30
C ASP A 245 9.48 -25.77 12.94
N LEU A 246 9.60 -26.65 13.96
CA LEU A 246 10.10 -28.03 13.88
C LEU A 246 9.44 -28.91 12.79
N SER A 247 8.36 -28.50 12.14
CA SER A 247 7.59 -29.28 11.17
C SER A 247 8.31 -29.55 9.84
N LEU A 248 8.93 -28.55 9.20
CA LEU A 248 9.71 -28.80 7.97
C LEU A 248 10.98 -29.59 8.27
N ALA A 249 11.65 -29.23 9.38
CA ALA A 249 12.82 -29.95 9.88
C ALA A 249 12.50 -31.42 10.18
N ASN A 250 11.39 -31.71 10.86
CA ASN A 250 10.97 -33.09 11.14
C ASN A 250 10.55 -33.81 9.85
N PHE A 251 9.69 -33.20 9.02
CA PHE A 251 9.21 -33.83 7.78
C PHE A 251 10.37 -34.21 6.87
N THR A 252 11.34 -33.34 6.63
CA THR A 252 12.47 -33.67 5.72
C THR A 252 13.58 -34.44 6.41
N THR A 253 13.95 -34.13 7.65
CA THR A 253 15.09 -34.80 8.33
C THR A 253 14.73 -36.19 8.84
N LYS A 254 13.52 -36.40 9.34
CA LYS A 254 13.06 -37.70 9.86
C LYS A 254 12.79 -38.67 8.71
N LEU A 255 12.05 -38.24 7.69
CA LEU A 255 11.77 -39.10 6.52
C LEU A 255 13.00 -39.35 5.63
N ALA A 256 13.97 -38.42 5.58
CA ALA A 256 15.26 -38.69 4.93
C ALA A 256 16.11 -39.71 5.70
N LYS A 257 16.17 -39.61 7.04
CA LYS A 257 16.86 -40.58 7.91
C LYS A 257 16.21 -41.97 7.83
N ASP A 258 14.89 -42.03 7.74
CA ASP A 258 14.11 -43.27 7.63
C ASP A 258 14.07 -43.83 6.19
N LYS A 259 14.77 -43.20 5.22
CA LYS A 259 14.87 -43.57 3.80
C LYS A 259 13.52 -43.63 3.06
N GLN A 260 12.59 -42.74 3.40
CA GLN A 260 11.22 -42.74 2.86
C GLN A 260 10.94 -41.67 1.79
N ILE A 261 11.90 -40.79 1.50
CA ILE A 261 11.78 -39.73 0.47
C ILE A 261 12.83 -39.91 -0.62
N TYR A 262 12.41 -39.81 -1.89
CA TYR A 262 13.30 -39.87 -3.05
C TYR A 262 13.66 -38.50 -3.63
N SER A 263 12.68 -37.61 -3.81
CA SER A 263 12.92 -36.32 -4.48
C SER A 263 11.99 -35.24 -3.94
N ILE A 264 12.54 -34.04 -3.75
CA ILE A 264 11.77 -32.81 -3.56
C ILE A 264 11.70 -32.15 -4.95
N VAL A 265 10.58 -32.35 -5.64
CA VAL A 265 10.42 -32.03 -7.06
C VAL A 265 10.32 -30.53 -7.30
N SER A 266 9.71 -29.79 -6.38
CA SER A 266 9.64 -28.34 -6.46
C SER A 266 9.43 -27.72 -5.08
N LEU A 267 10.18 -26.66 -4.82
CA LEU A 267 9.90 -25.69 -3.77
C LEU A 267 9.52 -24.37 -4.44
N LYS A 268 8.27 -23.93 -4.30
CA LYS A 268 7.81 -22.65 -4.81
C LYS A 268 7.38 -21.77 -3.65
N GLU A 269 7.98 -20.58 -3.58
CA GLU A 269 7.53 -19.52 -2.69
C GLU A 269 6.49 -18.70 -3.42
N THR A 270 5.38 -18.43 -2.74
CA THR A 270 4.25 -17.71 -3.31
C THR A 270 3.72 -16.73 -2.29
N GLU A 271 3.55 -15.48 -2.72
CA GLU A 271 3.02 -14.41 -1.89
C GLU A 271 1.48 -14.39 -1.97
N GLU A 272 0.82 -14.40 -0.80
CA GLU A 272 -0.61 -14.11 -0.71
C GLU A 272 -0.83 -12.76 -0.04
N THR A 273 -1.57 -11.88 -0.72
CA THR A 273 -2.00 -10.61 -0.16
C THR A 273 -3.40 -10.78 0.43
N GLN A 274 -3.51 -10.77 1.75
CA GLN A 274 -4.79 -10.67 2.46
C GLN A 274 -5.12 -9.21 2.75
N ALA A 275 -6.39 -8.92 3.07
CA ALA A 275 -6.90 -7.57 3.33
C ALA A 275 -6.17 -6.82 4.47
N ARG A 276 -5.31 -7.48 5.26
CA ARG A 276 -4.53 -6.88 6.37
C ARG A 276 -3.08 -7.41 6.55
N SER A 277 -2.63 -8.39 5.79
CA SER A 277 -1.25 -8.95 5.87
C SER A 277 -0.80 -9.56 4.53
N THR A 278 0.52 -9.61 4.29
CA THR A 278 1.12 -10.41 3.23
C THR A 278 1.70 -11.66 3.87
N GLU A 279 1.05 -12.81 3.74
CA GLU A 279 1.62 -14.07 4.22
C GLU A 279 2.26 -14.82 3.05
N LYS A 280 3.52 -15.25 3.25
CA LYS A 280 4.22 -16.09 2.28
C LYS A 280 3.96 -17.56 2.59
N ARG A 281 3.48 -18.30 1.59
CA ARG A 281 3.29 -19.75 1.68
C ARG A 281 4.38 -20.49 0.90
N ILE A 282 4.83 -21.60 1.47
CA ILE A 282 5.79 -22.52 0.87
C ILE A 282 5.04 -23.72 0.33
N PHE A 283 5.17 -23.95 -0.97
CA PHE A 283 4.71 -25.17 -1.62
C PHE A 283 5.84 -26.18 -1.75
N LEU A 284 5.65 -27.39 -1.24
CA LEU A 284 6.60 -28.51 -1.32
C LEU A 284 5.94 -29.71 -2.00
N HIS A 285 6.52 -30.19 -3.11
CA HIS A 285 6.08 -31.41 -3.80
C HIS A 285 7.11 -32.53 -3.62
N VAL A 286 6.70 -33.65 -3.05
CA VAL A 286 7.56 -34.75 -2.62
C VAL A 286 7.10 -36.08 -3.21
N ASN A 287 8.03 -36.88 -3.75
CA ASN A 287 7.76 -38.24 -4.24
C ASN A 287 8.35 -39.30 -3.30
N LYS A 288 7.58 -40.36 -3.03
CA LYS A 288 8.00 -41.52 -2.24
C LYS A 288 8.72 -42.55 -3.11
N ALA A 289 10.01 -42.79 -2.88
CA ALA A 289 10.74 -43.92 -3.47
C ALA A 289 11.97 -44.28 -2.61
N VAL A 290 12.54 -45.47 -2.81
CA VAL A 290 13.77 -45.91 -2.14
C VAL A 290 14.99 -45.48 -2.97
N ASN A 291 15.75 -44.47 -2.54
CA ASN A 291 16.99 -44.07 -3.21
C ASN A 291 18.00 -43.38 -2.28
N SER A 292 19.28 -43.38 -2.64
CA SER A 292 20.40 -42.87 -1.81
C SER A 292 20.78 -41.40 -2.07
N SER A 293 19.99 -40.66 -2.85
CA SER A 293 20.22 -39.23 -3.15
C SER A 293 18.91 -38.48 -3.42
N ILE A 294 18.82 -37.24 -2.95
CA ILE A 294 17.66 -36.34 -3.09
C ILE A 294 17.96 -35.30 -4.17
N CYS A 295 17.06 -35.14 -5.14
CA CYS A 295 17.13 -34.07 -6.13
C CYS A 295 16.29 -32.87 -5.65
N ILE A 296 16.86 -31.66 -5.70
CA ILE A 296 16.18 -30.39 -5.41
C ILE A 296 16.21 -29.52 -6.67
N LYS A 297 15.03 -29.06 -7.11
CA LYS A 297 14.88 -28.11 -8.22
C LYS A 297 14.49 -26.74 -7.70
N ASN A 298 15.33 -25.74 -7.94
CA ASN A 298 15.04 -24.36 -7.57
C ASN A 298 14.00 -23.78 -8.54
N ALA A 299 12.86 -23.29 -8.04
CA ALA A 299 11.76 -22.81 -8.88
C ALA A 299 12.07 -21.49 -9.62
N VAL A 300 12.98 -20.66 -9.09
CA VAL A 300 13.36 -19.37 -9.68
C VAL A 300 14.38 -19.53 -10.80
N THR A 301 15.35 -20.43 -10.60
CA THR A 301 16.48 -20.61 -11.52
C THR A 301 16.35 -21.85 -12.41
N GLY A 302 15.41 -22.75 -12.10
CA GLY A 302 15.24 -24.04 -12.78
C GLY A 302 16.36 -25.05 -12.53
N LYS A 303 17.38 -24.69 -11.73
CA LYS A 303 18.59 -25.49 -11.51
C LYS A 303 18.29 -26.69 -10.60
N GLU A 304 18.70 -27.87 -11.04
CA GLU A 304 18.61 -29.12 -10.29
C GLU A 304 19.92 -29.42 -9.56
N THR A 305 19.83 -29.79 -8.28
CA THR A 305 20.97 -30.14 -7.43
C THR A 305 20.70 -31.48 -6.74
N LYS A 306 21.65 -32.41 -6.84
CA LYS A 306 21.60 -33.69 -6.12
C LYS A 306 22.34 -33.59 -4.80
N ILE A 307 21.72 -34.05 -3.72
CA ILE A 307 22.26 -33.97 -2.37
C ILE A 307 22.10 -35.32 -1.68
N SER A 308 23.08 -35.71 -0.86
CA SER A 308 22.93 -36.90 -0.01
C SER A 308 21.84 -36.67 1.05
N PRO A 309 21.03 -37.67 1.43
CA PRO A 309 20.10 -37.57 2.56
C PRO A 309 20.77 -37.08 3.85
N ASP A 310 22.03 -37.47 4.07
CA ASP A 310 22.82 -37.07 5.25
C ASP A 310 23.23 -35.59 5.26
N LEU A 311 23.17 -34.93 4.10
CA LEU A 311 23.51 -33.52 3.92
C LEU A 311 22.28 -32.60 3.93
N LEU A 312 21.06 -33.16 4.00
CA LEU A 312 19.82 -32.40 3.94
C LEU A 312 19.55 -31.72 5.31
N ASN A 313 19.79 -30.41 5.39
CA ASN A 313 19.38 -29.55 6.50
C ASN A 313 18.21 -28.66 6.02
N PRO A 314 17.17 -28.39 6.85
CA PRO A 314 16.12 -27.40 6.55
C PRO A 314 16.62 -26.07 5.98
N GLU A 315 17.84 -25.64 6.31
CA GLU A 315 18.47 -24.43 5.75
C GLU A 315 18.71 -24.47 4.23
N ILE A 316 18.95 -25.65 3.65
CA ILE A 316 19.21 -25.84 2.20
C ILE A 316 17.96 -25.64 1.35
N LEU A 317 16.79 -25.71 2.00
CA LEU A 317 15.48 -25.53 1.38
C LEU A 317 15.06 -24.05 1.30
N TRP A 318 15.87 -23.09 1.76
CA TRP A 318 15.55 -21.67 1.61
C TRP A 318 16.13 -21.11 0.31
N PRO A 319 15.38 -20.31 -0.48
CA PRO A 319 15.90 -19.65 -1.69
C PRO A 319 17.16 -18.80 -1.44
N SER A 320 17.27 -18.22 -0.23
CA SER A 320 18.40 -17.39 0.21
C SER A 320 19.68 -18.17 0.51
N TYR A 321 19.61 -19.49 0.78
CA TYR A 321 20.79 -20.35 1.03
C TYR A 321 21.80 -20.31 -0.12
N TYR A 322 21.30 -20.17 -1.34
CA TYR A 322 22.13 -20.11 -2.55
C TYR A 322 22.56 -18.68 -2.93
N LEU A 323 22.09 -17.65 -2.22
CA LEU A 323 22.29 -16.25 -2.57
C LEU A 323 23.34 -15.52 -1.74
N THR A 324 23.75 -16.04 -0.58
CA THR A 324 24.75 -15.36 0.28
C THR A 324 26.07 -16.12 0.32
N ALA A 325 27.12 -15.53 -0.24
CA ALA A 325 28.49 -15.95 0.03
C ALA A 325 28.77 -15.75 1.53
N LYS A 326 28.86 -16.84 2.30
CA LYS A 326 29.30 -16.76 3.70
C LYS A 326 30.67 -16.08 3.76
N PRO A 327 30.86 -14.99 4.54
CA PRO A 327 32.19 -14.52 4.88
C PRO A 327 32.93 -15.65 5.59
N LYS A 328 34.18 -15.92 5.20
CA LYS A 328 34.99 -17.01 5.77
C LYS A 328 35.47 -16.73 7.20
N GLU A 329 35.36 -15.48 7.67
CA GLU A 329 35.81 -15.02 8.99
C GLU A 329 34.74 -14.08 9.59
N GLY A 330 34.25 -14.39 10.80
CA GLY A 330 33.20 -13.64 11.49
C GLY A 330 32.63 -14.42 12.68
N MET A 331 31.83 -13.77 13.51
CA MET A 331 31.13 -14.36 14.66
C MET A 331 29.61 -14.19 14.53
N SER A 332 28.83 -14.93 15.31
CA SER A 332 27.37 -14.78 15.31
C SER A 332 26.94 -13.46 15.98
N LEU A 333 25.88 -12.81 15.49
CA LEU A 333 25.27 -11.65 16.15
C LEU A 333 24.84 -11.98 17.59
N SER A 334 24.37 -13.20 17.84
CA SER A 334 23.98 -13.65 19.19
C SER A 334 25.14 -13.66 20.19
N GLU A 335 26.39 -13.61 19.73
CA GLU A 335 27.56 -13.55 20.61
C GLU A 335 27.78 -12.15 21.20
N ILE A 336 27.27 -11.08 20.57
CA ILE A 336 27.44 -9.68 21.03
C ILE A 336 26.18 -9.03 21.59
N VAL A 337 25.00 -9.61 21.33
CA VAL A 337 23.71 -9.12 21.82
C VAL A 337 22.83 -10.25 22.34
N SER A 338 21.91 -9.92 23.24
CA SER A 338 20.83 -10.79 23.72
C SER A 338 19.49 -10.26 23.24
N PHE A 339 18.55 -11.15 22.91
CA PHE A 339 17.18 -10.76 22.56
C PHE A 339 16.33 -10.52 23.80
N GLN A 340 15.60 -9.40 23.84
CA GLN A 340 14.61 -9.11 24.86
C GLN A 340 13.20 -9.22 24.25
N ASP A 341 12.44 -10.24 24.66
CA ASP A 341 11.04 -10.38 24.27
C ASP A 341 10.20 -9.29 24.95
N LEU A 342 9.61 -8.42 24.13
CA LEU A 342 8.75 -7.34 24.59
C LEU A 342 7.29 -7.80 24.75
N LYS A 343 6.90 -9.01 24.33
CA LYS A 343 5.51 -9.45 24.49
C LYS A 343 5.22 -9.75 25.98
N PRO A 344 4.15 -9.17 26.58
CA PRO A 344 3.76 -9.47 27.94
C PRO A 344 3.32 -10.93 28.01
N LYS A 345 3.93 -11.68 28.94
CA LYS A 345 3.62 -13.10 29.13
C LYS A 345 2.40 -13.26 30.05
N ASN A 346 2.23 -12.32 30.98
CA ASN A 346 1.10 -12.26 31.89
C ASN A 346 0.39 -10.90 31.80
N LYS A 347 -0.88 -10.85 32.23
CA LYS A 347 -1.64 -9.59 32.35
C LYS A 347 -0.96 -8.57 33.28
N GLU A 348 -0.15 -9.06 34.21
CA GLU A 348 0.63 -8.23 35.14
C GLU A 348 1.78 -7.49 34.47
N ASP A 349 2.26 -7.97 33.32
CA ASP A 349 3.38 -7.40 32.55
C ASP A 349 2.94 -6.28 31.60
N ILE A 350 1.62 -6.09 31.43
CA ILE A 350 1.07 -5.00 30.63
C ILE A 350 1.34 -3.67 31.34
N VAL A 351 2.00 -2.74 30.67
CA VAL A 351 2.41 -1.45 31.24
C VAL A 351 1.22 -0.61 31.64
N PHE A 352 0.23 -0.49 30.76
CA PHE A 352 -1.00 0.25 30.99
C PHE A 352 -2.12 -0.75 31.27
N LYS A 353 -2.79 -0.64 32.43
CA LYS A 353 -3.73 -1.70 32.90
C LYS A 353 -5.18 -1.26 33.03
N LYS A 354 -5.43 0.04 33.23
CA LYS A 354 -6.77 0.53 33.51
C LYS A 354 -7.48 0.90 32.22
N THR A 355 -8.63 0.29 32.00
CA THR A 355 -9.52 0.61 30.90
C THR A 355 -10.93 0.92 31.41
N ARG A 356 -11.66 1.75 30.68
CA ARG A 356 -13.08 2.02 30.89
C ARG A 356 -13.78 1.99 29.54
N PHE A 357 -14.97 1.40 29.49
CA PHE A 357 -15.80 1.50 28.30
C PHE A 357 -16.44 2.89 28.26
N ASN A 358 -16.23 3.61 27.16
CA ASN A 358 -16.85 4.92 26.93
C ASN A 358 -18.13 4.71 26.10
N ASP A 359 -19.27 4.85 26.77
CA ASP A 359 -20.60 4.63 26.18
C ASP A 359 -20.92 5.63 25.04
N GLU A 360 -20.30 6.81 25.01
CA GLU A 360 -20.52 7.82 23.96
C GLU A 360 -19.70 7.55 22.69
N LYS A 361 -18.57 6.83 22.81
CA LYS A 361 -17.66 6.52 21.69
C LYS A 361 -17.68 5.06 21.27
N GLU A 362 -18.49 4.23 21.95
CA GLU A 362 -18.55 2.76 21.79
C GLU A 362 -17.17 2.09 21.78
N CYS A 363 -16.23 2.58 22.59
CA CYS A 363 -14.87 2.05 22.61
C CYS A 363 -14.27 1.98 24.02
N ILE A 364 -13.28 1.10 24.17
CA ILE A 364 -12.48 0.98 25.40
C ILE A 364 -11.44 2.12 25.43
N GLU A 365 -11.51 2.99 26.44
CA GLU A 365 -10.54 4.04 26.71
C GLU A 365 -9.57 3.61 27.81
N TRP A 366 -8.29 3.98 27.69
CA TRP A 366 -7.27 3.73 28.71
C TRP A 366 -7.22 4.86 29.73
N ILE A 367 -7.24 4.53 31.02
CA ILE A 367 -7.13 5.49 32.12
C ILE A 367 -5.66 5.53 32.56
N LEU A 368 -4.95 6.57 32.12
CA LEU A 368 -3.56 6.82 32.51
C LEU A 368 -3.49 7.75 33.74
N SER A 369 -2.67 7.39 34.71
CA SER A 369 -2.22 8.32 35.76
C SER A 369 -1.35 9.44 35.17
N ASP A 370 -1.21 10.56 35.88
CA ASP A 370 -0.37 11.67 35.42
C ASP A 370 1.10 11.28 35.23
N LYS A 371 1.53 10.24 35.94
CA LYS A 371 2.84 9.63 35.78
C LYS A 371 2.94 8.83 34.47
N GLU A 372 1.95 7.96 34.20
CA GLU A 372 1.88 7.14 32.99
C GLU A 372 1.73 7.98 31.72
N LYS A 373 0.99 9.09 31.78
CA LYS A 373 0.83 10.02 30.65
C LYS A 373 2.16 10.55 30.13
N ASN A 374 3.16 10.70 31.00
CA ASN A 374 4.45 11.30 30.69
C ASN A 374 5.53 10.30 30.26
N ILE A 375 5.22 8.99 30.23
CA ILE A 375 6.15 7.96 29.76
C ILE A 375 6.37 8.14 28.26
N LEU A 376 7.63 8.15 27.81
CA LEU A 376 7.98 8.39 26.41
C LEU A 376 7.78 7.12 25.58
N VAL A 377 7.18 7.28 24.39
CA VAL A 377 6.87 6.19 23.45
C VAL A 377 7.82 6.24 22.27
N VAL A 378 8.39 5.08 21.92
CA VAL A 378 9.12 4.87 20.65
C VAL A 378 8.17 4.27 19.62
N ALA A 379 7.92 5.04 18.56
CA ALA A 379 7.11 4.64 17.41
C ALA A 379 7.99 4.29 16.20
N PRO A 380 7.45 3.63 15.17
CA PRO A 380 8.24 3.24 13.98
C PRO A 380 8.87 4.44 13.27
N THR A 381 8.22 5.61 13.33
CA THR A 381 8.71 6.88 12.77
C THR A 381 9.95 7.44 13.49
N ASN A 382 10.27 6.94 14.68
CA ASN A 382 11.46 7.34 15.42
C ASN A 382 12.71 6.51 15.06
N LEU A 383 12.56 5.43 14.29
CA LEU A 383 13.66 4.57 13.86
C LEU A 383 14.21 5.06 12.51
N SER A 384 15.49 4.83 12.23
CA SER A 384 16.14 5.30 11.00
C SER A 384 16.90 4.22 10.25
N THR A 385 17.04 4.40 8.94
CA THR A 385 17.92 3.59 8.08
C THR A 385 19.38 4.06 8.12
N ARG A 386 19.68 5.20 8.75
CA ARG A 386 21.01 5.83 8.86
C ARG A 386 21.46 5.88 10.32
N TYR A 387 22.74 5.62 10.57
CA TYR A 387 23.28 5.62 11.93
C TYR A 387 23.24 7.01 12.58
N GLU A 388 23.51 8.08 11.82
CA GLU A 388 23.44 9.47 12.33
C GLU A 388 22.08 9.84 12.96
N ASP A 389 21.00 9.26 12.45
CA ASP A 389 19.62 9.56 12.89
C ASP A 389 19.05 8.45 13.79
N ALA A 390 19.81 7.39 14.06
CA ALA A 390 19.33 6.24 14.84
C ALA A 390 19.31 6.50 16.35
N LYS A 391 19.86 7.62 16.83
CA LYS A 391 19.83 7.96 18.25
C LYS A 391 18.42 8.39 18.67
N LEU A 392 17.82 7.66 19.60
CA LEU A 392 16.54 8.03 20.19
C LEU A 392 16.74 9.14 21.22
N CYS A 393 16.47 10.39 20.81
CA CYS A 393 16.56 11.58 21.65
C CYS A 393 15.21 11.88 22.31
N LYS A 394 15.24 12.27 23.59
CA LYS A 394 14.04 12.56 24.39
C LYS A 394 13.16 13.64 23.75
N GLU A 395 13.78 14.61 23.09
CA GLU A 395 13.13 15.75 22.43
C GLU A 395 12.25 15.31 21.24
N ASN A 396 12.52 14.13 20.67
CA ASN A 396 11.85 13.60 19.48
C ASN A 396 10.80 12.52 19.81
N LEU A 397 10.66 12.15 21.09
CA LEU A 397 9.70 11.13 21.54
C LEU A 397 8.45 11.78 22.11
N HIS A 398 7.30 11.17 21.84
CA HIS A 398 6.02 11.65 22.33
C HIS A 398 5.63 10.96 23.65
N PRO A 399 4.97 11.67 24.57
CA PRO A 399 4.43 11.09 25.79
C PRO A 399 3.24 10.15 25.47
N ALA A 400 3.06 9.09 26.26
CA ALA A 400 2.00 8.10 26.08
C ALA A 400 0.59 8.69 26.17
N GLY A 401 0.41 9.80 26.89
CA GLY A 401 -0.84 10.56 26.95
C GLY A 401 -1.17 11.35 25.67
N THR A 402 -0.35 11.28 24.62
CA THR A 402 -0.64 11.92 23.33
C THR A 402 -1.81 11.19 22.65
N PRO A 403 -2.82 11.90 22.10
CA PRO A 403 -3.99 11.27 21.46
C PRO A 403 -3.67 10.24 20.37
N LEU A 404 -2.49 10.36 19.75
CA LEU A 404 -1.96 9.42 18.75
C LEU A 404 -1.92 7.96 19.25
N PHE A 405 -1.68 7.73 20.55
CA PHE A 405 -1.44 6.39 21.09
C PHE A 405 -2.64 5.77 21.78
N GLU A 406 -3.75 6.51 21.98
CA GLU A 406 -4.92 6.08 22.77
C GLU A 406 -5.43 4.68 22.41
N LYS A 407 -5.42 4.31 21.13
CA LYS A 407 -5.90 2.99 20.66
C LYS A 407 -4.87 1.87 20.72
N GLN A 408 -3.61 2.18 21.03
CA GLN A 408 -2.46 1.27 20.84
C GLN A 408 -1.65 1.05 22.12
N LEU A 409 -2.05 1.63 23.26
CA LEU A 409 -1.36 1.50 24.54
C LEU A 409 -1.19 0.05 25.01
N GLY A 410 -2.13 -0.84 24.68
CA GLY A 410 -2.04 -2.27 25.02
C GLY A 410 -0.97 -3.06 24.25
N LEU A 411 -0.34 -2.45 23.24
CA LEU A 411 0.72 -3.05 22.42
C LEU A 411 2.13 -2.59 22.83
N LEU A 412 2.21 -1.76 23.88
CA LEU A 412 3.44 -1.13 24.34
C LEU A 412 4.02 -1.86 25.55
N SER A 413 5.34 -1.99 25.54
CA SER A 413 6.10 -2.69 26.58
C SER A 413 7.25 -1.84 27.08
N ASN A 414 7.56 -1.98 28.36
CA ASN A 414 8.54 -1.14 29.03
C ASN A 414 9.98 -1.61 28.75
N ILE A 415 10.88 -0.66 28.55
CA ILE A 415 12.30 -0.86 28.33
C ILE A 415 13.03 -0.07 29.43
N MET A 416 13.79 -0.80 30.24
CA MET A 416 14.48 -0.28 31.42
C MET A 416 16.01 -0.29 31.28
N GLN A 417 16.53 -0.70 30.12
CA GLN A 417 17.96 -0.85 29.89
C GLN A 417 18.35 -0.42 28.47
N PRO A 418 19.63 -0.07 28.23
CA PRO A 418 20.11 0.31 26.91
C PRO A 418 19.89 -0.80 25.88
N CYS A 419 19.30 -0.47 24.74
CA CYS A 419 18.99 -1.44 23.69
C CYS A 419 19.00 -0.80 22.30
N VAL A 420 19.01 -1.66 21.29
CA VAL A 420 18.74 -1.33 19.90
C VAL A 420 17.39 -1.94 19.52
N LEU A 421 16.48 -1.12 19.03
CA LEU A 421 15.19 -1.50 18.47
C LEU A 421 15.32 -1.62 16.96
N LEU A 422 14.85 -2.73 16.41
CA LEU A 422 14.83 -3.02 14.98
C LEU A 422 13.41 -3.27 14.50
N PHE A 423 13.14 -2.77 13.30
CA PHE A 423 11.91 -3.04 12.57
C PHE A 423 12.18 -3.00 11.08
N GLY A 424 11.48 -3.82 10.29
CA GLY A 424 11.68 -3.81 8.84
C GLY A 424 10.47 -4.28 8.05
N ARG A 425 10.24 -3.63 6.90
CA ARG A 425 9.23 -4.03 5.91
C ARG A 425 9.80 -3.84 4.50
N LYS A 426 9.64 -4.86 3.65
CA LYS A 426 10.17 -4.93 2.29
C LYS A 426 11.68 -4.66 2.20
N ASP A 427 12.10 -3.57 1.59
CA ASP A 427 13.50 -3.21 1.35
C ASP A 427 14.10 -2.34 2.45
N LYS A 428 13.35 -2.05 3.52
CA LYS A 428 13.76 -1.09 4.55
C LYS A 428 13.88 -1.76 5.91
N LEU A 429 15.11 -1.80 6.42
CA LEU A 429 15.42 -2.05 7.83
C LEU A 429 15.70 -0.72 8.50
N VAL A 430 14.97 -0.43 9.58
CA VAL A 430 15.19 0.73 10.44
C VAL A 430 15.66 0.29 11.81
N ALA A 431 16.56 1.06 12.39
CA ALA A 431 17.09 0.86 13.73
C ALA A 431 16.99 2.15 14.55
N GLY A 432 16.79 1.99 15.85
CA GLY A 432 16.87 3.07 16.82
C GLY A 432 17.57 2.57 18.06
N TYR A 433 18.49 3.35 18.62
CA TYR A 433 19.21 2.97 19.82
C TYR A 433 19.00 3.96 20.95
N ILE A 434 18.97 3.45 22.17
CA ILE A 434 18.87 4.25 23.38
C ILE A 434 20.01 3.86 24.32
N LYS A 435 20.80 4.86 24.74
CA LYS A 435 21.92 4.70 25.66
C LYS A 435 21.57 5.14 27.07
N ASP A 436 20.94 6.31 27.18
CA ASP A 436 20.63 6.94 28.46
C ASP A 436 19.10 6.90 28.64
N LEU A 437 18.61 6.09 29.57
CA LEU A 437 17.18 5.96 29.85
C LEU A 437 16.76 6.82 31.05
N PRO A 438 15.53 7.39 31.02
CA PRO A 438 14.91 7.94 32.22
C PRO A 438 14.75 6.86 33.32
N SER A 439 14.67 7.29 34.59
CA SER A 439 14.43 6.38 35.73
C SER A 439 13.13 5.58 35.61
N GLU A 440 12.15 6.10 34.88
CA GLU A 440 10.85 5.50 34.60
C GLU A 440 10.88 4.52 33.41
N GLY A 441 12.00 4.45 32.68
CA GLY A 441 12.10 3.75 31.40
C GLY A 441 11.45 4.51 30.23
N ILE A 442 11.37 3.81 29.10
CA ILE A 442 10.61 4.21 27.92
C ILE A 442 9.73 3.03 27.48
N VAL A 443 8.72 3.26 26.66
CA VAL A 443 7.90 2.18 26.10
C VAL A 443 8.04 2.10 24.59
N ALA A 444 7.98 0.88 24.05
CA ALA A 444 8.01 0.65 22.60
C ALA A 444 7.02 -0.46 22.22
N TYR A 445 6.66 -0.53 20.94
CA TYR A 445 5.79 -1.58 20.43
C TYR A 445 6.45 -2.95 20.55
N TRP A 446 5.70 -3.94 21.04
CA TRP A 446 6.14 -5.34 21.13
C TRP A 446 6.48 -6.02 19.78
N LEU A 447 6.19 -5.34 18.66
CA LEU A 447 6.53 -5.78 17.30
C LEU A 447 7.99 -5.50 16.94
N PHE A 448 8.66 -4.63 17.70
CA PHE A 448 10.08 -4.34 17.48
C PHE A 448 10.95 -5.45 18.05
N ALA A 449 11.94 -5.87 17.28
CA ALA A 449 13.01 -6.71 17.81
C ALA A 449 13.88 -5.86 18.73
N CYS A 450 13.97 -6.24 20.01
CA CYS A 450 14.75 -5.53 21.02
C CYS A 450 16.04 -6.28 21.32
N LEU A 451 17.17 -5.65 21.00
CA LEU A 451 18.51 -6.20 21.16
C LEU A 451 19.25 -5.48 22.28
N VAL A 452 19.67 -6.24 23.27
CA VAL A 452 20.40 -5.74 24.44
C VAL A 452 21.87 -6.11 24.27
N PRO A 453 22.79 -5.13 24.16
CA PRO A 453 24.22 -5.42 24.09
C PRO A 453 24.70 -6.21 25.31
N LYS A 454 25.57 -7.19 25.08
CA LYS A 454 26.23 -7.92 26.16
C LYS A 454 27.27 -7.05 26.88
N GLU A 455 27.71 -7.50 28.04
CA GLU A 455 28.71 -6.79 28.84
C GLU A 455 29.97 -6.46 28.03
N GLY A 456 30.44 -5.22 28.13
CA GLY A 456 31.59 -4.70 27.36
C GLY A 456 31.27 -4.22 25.94
N ILE A 457 30.03 -4.39 25.44
CA ILE A 457 29.63 -3.94 24.10
C ILE A 457 28.83 -2.63 24.19
N ASP A 458 29.28 -1.59 23.48
CA ASP A 458 28.54 -0.32 23.41
C ASP A 458 27.32 -0.44 22.49
N VAL A 459 26.15 0.03 22.96
CA VAL A 459 24.89 0.03 22.19
C VAL A 459 25.01 0.76 20.84
N ARG A 460 25.86 1.80 20.77
CA ARG A 460 26.10 2.56 19.53
C ARG A 460 26.86 1.73 18.51
N TYR A 461 27.80 0.90 18.96
CA TYR A 461 28.53 -0.01 18.08
C TYR A 461 27.57 -1.01 17.44
N VAL A 462 26.67 -1.60 18.24
CA VAL A 462 25.64 -2.52 17.74
C VAL A 462 24.74 -1.83 16.71
N ALA A 463 24.26 -0.62 16.99
CA ALA A 463 23.41 0.13 16.07
C ALA A 463 24.12 0.48 14.75
N ALA A 464 25.36 0.98 14.83
CA ALA A 464 26.17 1.28 13.66
C ALA A 464 26.44 0.02 12.81
N LEU A 465 26.72 -1.09 13.48
CA LEU A 465 27.00 -2.38 12.85
C LEU A 465 25.77 -2.95 12.14
N LEU A 466 24.59 -2.92 12.76
CA LEU A 466 23.35 -3.43 12.14
C LEU A 466 22.92 -2.63 10.92
N LEU A 467 23.32 -1.36 10.84
CA LEU A 467 23.02 -0.46 9.73
C LEU A 467 24.07 -0.46 8.61
N THR A 468 25.15 -1.25 8.73
CA THR A 468 26.08 -1.43 7.61
C THR A 468 25.41 -2.18 6.47
N PRO A 469 25.75 -1.91 5.20
CA PRO A 469 25.18 -2.64 4.07
C PRO A 469 25.34 -4.15 4.20
N GLU A 470 26.46 -4.62 4.72
CA GLU A 470 26.79 -6.05 4.84
C GLU A 470 25.85 -6.75 5.83
N VAL A 471 25.64 -6.18 7.01
CA VAL A 471 24.78 -6.78 8.05
C VAL A 471 23.30 -6.53 7.74
N ARG A 472 22.96 -5.31 7.30
CA ARG A 472 21.60 -4.96 6.89
C ARG A 472 21.11 -5.85 5.75
N ASN A 473 21.91 -6.04 4.71
CA ASN A 473 21.49 -6.86 3.57
C ASN A 473 21.43 -8.35 3.96
N GLN A 474 22.28 -8.83 4.87
CA GLN A 474 22.11 -10.16 5.47
C GLN A 474 20.77 -10.27 6.19
N ILE A 475 20.43 -9.32 7.07
CA ILE A 475 19.15 -9.33 7.81
C ILE A 475 17.97 -9.26 6.84
N ILE A 476 17.96 -8.30 5.91
CA ILE A 476 16.89 -8.16 4.91
C ILE A 476 16.78 -9.41 4.03
N SER A 477 17.90 -10.03 3.65
CA SER A 477 17.90 -11.25 2.83
C SER A 477 17.43 -12.48 3.61
N ILE A 478 17.81 -12.62 4.88
CA ILE A 478 17.38 -13.73 5.75
C ILE A 478 15.89 -13.57 6.09
N CYS A 479 15.45 -12.34 6.31
CA CYS A 479 14.06 -12.00 6.60
C CYS A 479 13.17 -11.85 5.35
N GLU A 480 13.77 -11.84 4.16
CA GLU A 480 13.14 -11.49 2.87
C GLU A 480 12.31 -10.19 2.94
N GLY A 481 12.81 -9.25 3.72
CA GLY A 481 12.26 -7.91 3.86
C GLY A 481 11.28 -7.65 4.98
N GLU A 482 10.73 -8.66 5.67
CA GLU A 482 9.88 -8.43 6.85
C GLU A 482 10.62 -8.80 8.14
N VAL A 483 10.93 -7.79 8.95
CA VAL A 483 11.70 -7.94 10.19
C VAL A 483 10.81 -7.54 11.36
N ASP A 484 10.37 -8.54 12.14
CA ASP A 484 9.61 -8.35 13.38
C ASP A 484 10.25 -9.09 14.57
N ALA A 485 9.75 -8.80 15.78
CA ALA A 485 10.26 -9.37 17.02
C ALA A 485 10.12 -10.90 17.12
N GLN A 486 9.20 -11.53 16.39
CA GLN A 486 8.96 -12.97 16.49
C GLN A 486 9.96 -13.76 15.68
N LEU A 487 10.35 -13.24 14.52
CA LEU A 487 11.32 -13.89 13.62
C LEU A 487 12.77 -13.66 14.08
N PHE A 488 13.06 -12.49 14.66
CA PHE A 488 14.42 -12.08 14.98
C PHE A 488 15.23 -13.07 15.87
N PRO A 489 14.71 -13.60 16.99
CA PRO A 489 15.49 -14.52 17.84
C PRO A 489 15.89 -15.82 17.12
N LEU A 490 15.16 -16.25 16.09
CA LEU A 490 15.40 -17.49 15.34
C LEU A 490 16.54 -17.36 14.32
N ILE A 491 16.94 -16.12 14.01
CA ILE A 491 17.93 -15.82 12.97
C ILE A 491 19.22 -15.20 13.53
N MET A 492 19.26 -14.83 14.81
CA MET A 492 20.42 -14.18 15.41
C MET A 492 21.70 -15.00 15.28
N ASP A 493 21.61 -16.32 15.40
CA ASP A 493 22.75 -17.24 15.21
C ASP A 493 23.25 -17.35 13.75
N LYS A 494 22.46 -16.82 12.80
CA LYS A 494 22.71 -16.90 11.36
C LYS A 494 23.24 -15.59 10.78
N ILE A 495 23.12 -14.49 11.52
CA ILE A 495 23.63 -13.18 11.11
C ILE A 495 25.11 -13.12 11.49
N ILE A 496 25.98 -13.07 10.48
CA ILE A 496 27.42 -13.01 10.69
C ILE A 496 27.86 -11.56 10.79
N VAL A 497 28.54 -11.24 11.87
CA VAL A 497 29.13 -9.92 12.15
C VAL A 497 30.65 -10.02 12.28
N PRO A 498 31.40 -8.93 12.03
CA PRO A 498 32.84 -8.90 12.23
C PRO A 498 33.20 -9.19 13.70
N ASN A 499 34.20 -10.03 13.91
CA ASN A 499 34.76 -10.30 15.23
C ASN A 499 35.81 -9.24 15.60
N HIS A 500 35.35 -8.03 15.87
CA HIS A 500 36.22 -6.92 16.27
C HIS A 500 36.68 -7.06 17.73
N THR A 501 37.97 -6.82 17.95
CA THR A 501 38.56 -6.51 19.26
C THR A 501 38.03 -5.19 19.81
N ASP A 502 38.21 -4.91 21.10
CA ASP A 502 37.71 -3.67 21.72
C ASP A 502 38.28 -2.40 21.07
N LEU A 503 39.55 -2.44 20.62
CA LEU A 503 40.17 -1.33 19.88
C LEU A 503 39.53 -1.13 18.51
N GLU A 504 39.23 -2.21 17.79
CA GLU A 504 38.57 -2.16 16.48
C GLU A 504 37.12 -1.68 16.61
N ARG A 505 36.39 -2.11 17.65
CA ARG A 505 35.03 -1.60 17.96
C ARG A 505 35.05 -0.09 18.20
N ALA A 506 36.02 0.40 18.98
CA ALA A 506 36.17 1.82 19.25
C ALA A 506 36.54 2.62 18.00
N THR A 507 37.41 2.08 17.16
CA THR A 507 37.82 2.69 15.88
C THR A 507 36.63 2.77 14.91
N PHE A 508 35.91 1.66 14.72
CA PHE A 508 34.70 1.58 13.90
C PHE A 508 33.65 2.60 14.34
N LEU A 509 33.40 2.69 15.65
CA LEU A 509 32.46 3.65 16.20
C LEU A 509 32.91 5.10 15.98
N SER A 510 34.20 5.38 16.10
CA SER A 510 34.77 6.71 15.82
C SER A 510 34.57 7.13 14.36
N GLU A 511 34.83 6.23 13.41
CA GLU A 511 34.60 6.47 11.99
C GLU A 511 33.12 6.69 11.67
N ALA A 512 32.23 5.86 12.22
CA ALA A 512 30.78 6.02 12.05
C ALA A 512 30.30 7.38 12.57
N ASN A 513 30.80 7.82 13.73
CA ASN A 513 30.49 9.15 14.27
C ASN A 513 31.05 10.28 13.40
N TYR A 514 32.28 10.15 12.89
CA TYR A 514 32.87 11.15 12.01
C TYR A 514 32.05 11.33 10.72
N ASN A 515 31.63 10.22 10.11
CA ASN A 515 30.80 10.22 8.91
C ASN A 515 29.41 10.84 9.16
N ALA A 516 28.82 10.57 10.32
CA ALA A 516 27.58 11.22 10.77
C ALA A 516 27.75 12.75 10.84
N PHE A 517 28.79 13.24 11.53
CA PHE A 517 29.07 14.68 11.62
C PHE A 517 29.33 15.34 10.26
N ALA A 518 30.09 14.67 9.38
CA ALA A 518 30.38 15.17 8.04
C ALA A 518 29.11 15.31 7.18
N SER A 519 28.16 14.39 7.33
CA SER A 519 26.88 14.41 6.62
C SER A 519 25.98 15.55 7.13
N SER A 520 25.81 15.70 8.45
CA SER A 520 25.06 16.83 9.02
C SER A 520 25.64 18.20 8.61
N ARG A 521 26.97 18.32 8.53
CA ARG A 521 27.61 19.56 8.04
C ARG A 521 27.24 19.86 6.59
N LYS A 522 27.22 18.86 5.71
CA LYS A 522 26.81 19.04 4.30
C LYS A 522 25.35 19.45 4.18
N GLU A 523 24.46 18.86 4.99
CA GLU A 523 23.04 19.21 5.01
C GLU A 523 22.85 20.67 5.46
N LEU A 524 23.55 21.10 6.52
CA LEU A 524 23.51 22.48 7.01
C LEU A 524 24.11 23.49 6.01
N GLU A 525 25.18 23.11 5.30
CA GLU A 525 25.72 23.91 4.19
C GLU A 525 24.73 24.04 3.02
N GLN A 526 23.97 22.98 2.74
CA GLN A 526 22.95 22.98 1.69
C GLN A 526 21.74 23.82 2.09
N GLU A 527 21.28 23.72 3.34
CA GLU A 527 20.23 24.56 3.90
C GLU A 527 20.64 26.04 3.87
N HIS A 528 21.88 26.35 4.27
CA HIS A 528 22.42 27.70 4.17
C HIS A 528 22.48 28.20 2.71
N LYS A 529 22.86 27.35 1.75
CA LYS A 529 22.81 27.70 0.31
C LYS A 529 21.37 27.98 -0.15
N HIS A 530 20.39 27.19 0.28
CA HIS A 530 18.98 27.40 -0.02
C HIS A 530 18.46 28.70 0.59
N TYR A 531 18.79 28.99 1.85
CA TYR A 531 18.46 30.24 2.52
C TYR A 531 19.03 31.45 1.76
N VAL A 532 20.33 31.41 1.42
CA VAL A 532 20.99 32.47 0.64
C VAL A 532 20.32 32.65 -0.73
N LYS A 533 19.92 31.56 -1.40
CA LYS A 533 19.18 31.63 -2.67
C LYS A 533 17.81 32.29 -2.48
N ALA A 534 17.05 31.92 -1.44
CA ALA A 534 15.75 32.50 -1.15
C ALA A 534 15.82 34.02 -0.88
N VAL A 535 16.79 34.45 -0.05
CA VAL A 535 17.03 35.87 0.21
C VAL A 535 17.37 36.64 -1.08
N ARG A 536 18.18 36.04 -1.96
CA ARG A 536 18.52 36.65 -3.27
C ARG A 536 17.31 36.81 -4.18
N MET A 537 16.41 35.82 -4.23
CA MET A 537 15.17 35.90 -5.01
C MET A 537 14.25 37.01 -4.48
N ARG A 538 14.10 37.16 -3.16
CA ARG A 538 13.31 38.25 -2.56
C ARG A 538 13.90 39.63 -2.82
N LYS A 539 15.22 39.76 -2.67
CA LYS A 539 15.95 40.98 -3.07
C LYS A 539 15.67 41.34 -4.54
N HIS A 540 15.57 40.34 -5.42
CA HIS A 540 15.25 40.57 -6.82
C HIS A 540 13.82 41.06 -7.03
N ALA A 541 12.82 40.40 -6.43
CA ALA A 541 11.41 40.83 -6.50
C ALA A 541 11.22 42.28 -5.97
N LEU A 542 11.95 42.64 -4.92
CA LEU A 542 12.03 44.02 -4.42
C LEU A 542 12.62 44.99 -5.45
N THR A 543 13.74 44.60 -6.07
CA THR A 543 14.40 45.42 -7.10
C THR A 543 13.49 45.64 -8.30
N GLN A 544 12.76 44.63 -8.76
CA GLN A 544 11.79 44.77 -9.85
C GLN A 544 10.65 45.72 -9.48
N SER A 545 10.10 45.57 -8.27
CA SER A 545 9.01 46.43 -7.78
C SER A 545 9.47 47.90 -7.70
N ALA A 546 10.69 48.14 -7.21
CA ALA A 546 11.31 49.46 -7.20
C ALA A 546 11.56 50.02 -8.61
N SER A 547 12.03 49.19 -9.55
CA SER A 547 12.30 49.60 -10.93
C SER A 547 11.01 50.01 -11.67
N SER A 548 9.89 49.32 -11.39
CA SER A 548 8.59 49.67 -11.98
C SER A 548 8.04 51.01 -11.45
N ILE A 549 8.23 51.27 -10.16
CA ILE A 549 7.93 52.55 -9.52
C ILE A 549 8.77 53.67 -10.17
N GLU A 550 10.08 53.45 -10.32
CA GLU A 550 11.00 54.39 -10.96
C GLU A 550 10.58 54.70 -12.40
N ALA A 551 10.28 53.68 -13.21
CA ALA A 551 9.84 53.86 -14.59
C ALA A 551 8.56 54.69 -14.71
N THR A 552 7.59 54.44 -13.81
CA THR A 552 6.32 55.18 -13.78
C THR A 552 6.53 56.65 -13.36
N LEU A 553 7.38 56.89 -12.35
CA LEU A 553 7.77 58.24 -11.94
C LEU A 553 8.51 58.98 -13.07
N TYR A 554 9.39 58.31 -13.79
CA TYR A 554 10.10 58.88 -14.93
C TYR A 554 9.13 59.29 -16.04
N ALA A 555 8.16 58.42 -16.37
CA ALA A 555 7.13 58.72 -17.37
C ALA A 555 6.27 59.93 -16.97
N LEU A 556 5.85 60.00 -15.71
CA LEU A 556 5.11 61.14 -15.16
C LEU A 556 5.92 62.43 -15.21
N ASN A 557 7.20 62.38 -14.83
CA ASN A 557 8.05 63.56 -14.85
C ASN A 557 8.34 64.04 -16.29
N ALA A 558 8.58 63.11 -17.22
CA ALA A 558 8.76 63.44 -18.64
C ALA A 558 7.50 64.09 -19.23
N TYR A 559 6.32 63.58 -18.89
CA TYR A 559 5.04 64.18 -19.29
C TYR A 559 4.85 65.57 -18.68
N ARG A 560 5.09 65.74 -17.37
CA ARG A 560 5.05 67.02 -16.68
C ARG A 560 5.94 68.07 -17.36
N VAL A 561 7.17 67.71 -17.72
CA VAL A 561 8.10 68.63 -18.41
C VAL A 561 7.56 69.03 -19.79
N ARG A 562 6.92 68.12 -20.54
CA ARG A 562 6.29 68.43 -21.84
C ARG A 562 5.09 69.38 -21.72
N GLN A 563 4.39 69.35 -20.59
CA GLN A 563 3.22 70.21 -20.31
C GLN A 563 3.56 71.47 -19.49
N ASN A 564 4.81 71.97 -19.60
CA ASN A 564 5.28 73.15 -18.88
C ASN A 564 5.04 73.10 -17.35
N GLY A 565 5.14 71.91 -16.74
CA GLY A 565 5.06 71.74 -15.30
C GLY A 565 3.67 71.44 -14.75
N THR A 566 2.61 71.52 -15.55
CA THR A 566 1.22 71.26 -15.10
C THR A 566 0.72 69.90 -15.58
N ILE A 567 0.06 69.15 -14.71
CA ILE A 567 -0.57 67.85 -15.03
C ILE A 567 -1.97 67.81 -14.40
N SER A 568 -2.93 67.17 -15.06
CA SER A 568 -4.30 66.96 -14.56
C SER A 568 -4.70 65.49 -14.62
N ASP A 569 -5.51 65.03 -13.67
CA ASP A 569 -5.90 63.63 -13.48
C ASP A 569 -6.38 62.91 -14.74
N ASN A 570 -7.16 63.59 -15.58
CA ASN A 570 -7.76 63.00 -16.79
C ASN A 570 -6.83 63.04 -18.02
N GLU A 571 -5.65 63.65 -17.87
CA GLU A 571 -4.67 63.72 -18.95
C GLU A 571 -3.96 62.39 -19.14
N ARG A 572 -3.62 62.06 -20.39
CA ARG A 572 -2.95 60.80 -20.74
C ARG A 572 -1.44 61.00 -20.80
N ILE A 573 -0.71 60.21 -20.01
CA ILE A 573 0.75 60.31 -19.85
C ILE A 573 1.47 59.82 -21.12
N SER A 574 0.88 58.85 -21.83
CA SER A 574 1.41 58.25 -23.06
C SER A 574 0.36 58.27 -24.17
N ARG A 575 0.81 58.36 -25.43
CA ARG A 575 -0.06 58.21 -26.62
C ARG A 575 -0.41 56.74 -26.91
N ILE A 576 0.32 55.78 -26.33
CA ILE A 576 0.21 54.34 -26.60
C ILE A 576 -0.61 53.62 -25.50
N LYS A 577 -0.55 54.09 -24.25
CA LYS A 577 -1.34 53.58 -23.13
C LYS A 577 -2.50 54.51 -22.80
N GLN A 578 -3.70 53.97 -22.57
CA GLN A 578 -4.84 54.74 -22.03
C GLN A 578 -4.65 55.18 -20.57
N THR A 579 -3.47 55.00 -19.98
CA THR A 579 -3.14 55.36 -18.60
C THR A 579 -3.20 56.88 -18.41
N THR A 580 -4.12 57.30 -17.57
CA THR A 580 -4.27 58.69 -17.14
C THR A 580 -3.27 59.04 -16.02
N VAL A 581 -3.09 60.33 -15.76
CA VAL A 581 -2.30 60.82 -14.60
C VAL A 581 -2.82 60.19 -13.31
N LYS A 582 -4.16 60.08 -13.17
CA LYS A 582 -4.80 59.40 -12.04
C LYS A 582 -4.39 57.94 -11.92
N ASP A 583 -4.48 57.16 -13.01
CA ASP A 583 -4.15 55.73 -13.00
C ASP A 583 -2.69 55.49 -12.59
N ALA A 584 -1.76 56.37 -12.99
CA ALA A 584 -0.36 56.25 -12.62
C ALA A 584 -0.12 56.56 -11.13
N PHE A 585 -0.80 57.55 -10.56
CA PHE A 585 -0.72 57.81 -9.12
C PHE A 585 -1.35 56.67 -8.29
N GLU A 586 -2.47 56.11 -8.74
CA GLU A 586 -3.09 54.93 -8.11
C GLU A 586 -2.15 53.71 -8.18
N TYR A 587 -1.54 53.46 -9.34
CA TYR A 587 -0.52 52.42 -9.51
C TYR A 587 0.68 52.62 -8.58
N LEU A 588 1.24 53.84 -8.51
CA LEU A 588 2.35 54.15 -7.61
C LEU A 588 1.97 53.89 -6.15
N SER A 589 0.76 54.23 -5.73
CA SER A 589 0.29 53.97 -4.37
C SER A 589 0.21 52.47 -4.07
N MET A 590 -0.36 51.68 -4.99
CA MET A 590 -0.46 50.23 -4.87
C MET A 590 0.91 49.55 -4.89
N ALA A 591 1.76 49.90 -5.86
CA ALA A 591 3.10 49.35 -6.02
C ALA A 591 4.00 49.68 -4.83
N THR A 592 3.87 50.88 -4.24
CA THR A 592 4.63 51.24 -3.03
C THR A 592 4.19 50.41 -1.82
N LYS A 593 2.88 50.15 -1.65
CA LYS A 593 2.38 49.27 -0.59
C LYS A 593 2.87 47.84 -0.76
N ASP A 594 2.84 47.31 -1.99
CA ASP A 594 3.35 45.98 -2.32
C ASP A 594 4.86 45.86 -2.06
N LEU A 595 5.64 46.90 -2.41
CA LEU A 595 7.07 46.98 -2.11
C LEU A 595 7.34 46.92 -0.59
N LEU A 596 6.56 47.65 0.22
CA LEU A 596 6.71 47.65 1.68
C LEU A 596 6.42 46.26 2.29
N VAL A 597 5.38 45.57 1.82
CA VAL A 597 5.07 44.19 2.25
C VAL A 597 6.20 43.23 1.88
N LYS A 598 6.72 43.32 0.65
CA LYS A 598 7.87 42.51 0.22
C LYS A 598 9.14 42.78 1.03
N LEU A 599 9.31 44.01 1.52
CA LEU A 599 10.47 44.42 2.31
C LEU A 599 10.37 43.87 3.74
N ASP A 600 9.18 43.89 4.32
CA ASP A 600 8.89 43.34 5.65
C ASP A 600 9.21 41.84 5.71
N HIS A 601 8.85 41.11 4.65
CA HIS A 601 9.08 39.66 4.56
C HIS A 601 10.44 39.25 3.99
N ILE A 602 11.42 40.16 3.88
CA ILE A 602 12.71 39.86 3.24
C ILE A 602 13.53 38.82 4.02
N ALA A 603 13.44 38.85 5.36
CA ALA A 603 14.21 38.01 6.27
C ALA A 603 13.43 36.77 6.79
N ASP A 604 12.14 36.67 6.49
CA ASP A 604 11.30 35.60 7.02
C ASP A 604 11.72 34.24 6.46
N VAL A 605 11.88 33.22 7.32
CA VAL A 605 12.36 31.90 6.90
C VAL A 605 11.35 31.16 6.00
N GLU A 606 10.10 31.62 5.96
CA GLU A 606 9.05 31.08 5.09
C GLU A 606 8.31 32.19 4.34
N TYR A 607 8.69 32.44 3.08
CA TYR A 607 7.74 33.03 2.14
C TYR A 607 6.95 31.86 1.56
N THR A 608 5.93 31.44 2.29
CA THR A 608 4.99 30.41 1.88
C THR A 608 4.01 31.05 0.90
N PHE A 609 4.09 30.67 -0.39
CA PHE A 609 2.91 30.74 -1.24
C PHE A 609 1.74 30.12 -0.47
N LYS A 610 0.52 30.59 -0.74
CA LYS A 610 -0.67 30.00 -0.13
C LYS A 610 -0.67 28.48 -0.33
N LYS A 611 -1.40 27.77 0.56
CA LYS A 611 -1.52 26.32 0.43
C LYS A 611 -2.00 25.96 -0.99
N PRO A 612 -1.44 24.90 -1.60
CA PRO A 612 -1.93 24.43 -2.89
C PRO A 612 -3.44 24.16 -2.85
N GLU A 613 -4.13 24.55 -3.92
CA GLU A 613 -5.56 24.30 -4.11
C GLU A 613 -5.81 23.67 -5.48
N TRP A 614 -6.96 23.03 -5.67
CA TRP A 614 -7.38 22.54 -6.97
C TRP A 614 -7.79 23.72 -7.85
N ILE A 615 -7.06 23.91 -8.95
CA ILE A 615 -7.26 25.00 -9.90
C ILE A 615 -7.82 24.44 -11.20
N ASN A 616 -8.94 25.01 -11.65
CA ASN A 616 -9.40 24.87 -13.03
C ASN A 616 -8.51 25.75 -13.94
N PRO A 617 -7.78 25.16 -14.91
CA PRO A 617 -6.84 25.89 -15.77
C PRO A 617 -7.54 26.98 -16.60
N GLU A 618 -8.72 26.71 -17.15
CA GLU A 618 -9.46 27.65 -18.01
C GLU A 618 -9.93 28.87 -17.20
N GLU A 619 -10.61 28.62 -16.07
CA GLU A 619 -11.11 29.67 -15.18
C GLU A 619 -9.98 30.56 -14.65
N PHE A 620 -8.84 29.96 -14.26
CA PHE A 620 -7.70 30.71 -13.78
C PHE A 620 -7.12 31.62 -14.86
N VAL A 621 -6.88 31.10 -16.08
CA VAL A 621 -6.30 31.89 -17.17
C VAL A 621 -7.25 32.98 -17.63
N GLU A 622 -8.55 32.69 -17.77
CA GLU A 622 -9.55 33.70 -18.14
C GLU A 622 -9.63 34.81 -17.10
N SER A 623 -9.65 34.45 -15.81
CA SER A 623 -9.61 35.41 -14.70
C SER A 623 -8.31 36.22 -14.67
N TYR A 624 -7.19 35.60 -15.02
CA TYR A 624 -5.88 36.25 -15.10
C TYR A 624 -5.88 37.28 -16.24
N ILE A 625 -6.36 36.92 -17.43
CA ILE A 625 -6.47 37.81 -18.58
C ILE A 625 -7.37 39.00 -18.25
N GLN A 626 -8.59 38.76 -17.74
CA GLN A 626 -9.55 39.82 -17.44
C GLN A 626 -9.00 40.87 -16.45
N LYS A 627 -8.21 40.43 -15.46
CA LYS A 627 -7.58 41.34 -14.48
C LYS A 627 -6.45 42.19 -15.05
N HIS A 628 -5.83 41.78 -16.15
CA HIS A 628 -4.66 42.45 -16.74
C HIS A 628 -4.92 43.06 -18.12
N GLU A 629 -6.07 42.80 -18.75
CA GLU A 629 -6.43 43.25 -20.10
C GLU A 629 -6.29 44.77 -20.27
N ASN A 630 -6.69 45.55 -19.26
CA ASN A 630 -6.55 47.02 -19.27
C ASN A 630 -5.09 47.51 -19.25
N GLY A 631 -4.14 46.67 -18.80
CA GLY A 631 -2.70 46.96 -18.74
C GLY A 631 -1.91 46.48 -19.95
N TRP A 632 -2.47 45.58 -20.76
CA TRP A 632 -1.83 44.95 -21.93
C TRP A 632 -2.23 45.66 -23.23
N VAL A 633 -1.47 46.69 -23.59
CA VAL A 633 -1.81 47.56 -24.74
C VAL A 633 -1.16 47.18 -26.06
N ASN A 634 -0.03 46.46 -26.03
CA ASN A 634 0.79 46.20 -27.22
C ASN A 634 0.65 44.78 -27.76
N PHE A 635 -0.17 43.93 -27.12
CA PHE A 635 -0.41 42.57 -27.58
C PHE A 635 -1.83 42.12 -27.20
N LYS A 636 -2.35 41.12 -27.91
CA LYS A 636 -3.66 40.52 -27.64
C LYS A 636 -3.52 39.15 -26.98
N PRO A 637 -4.16 38.90 -25.83
CA PRO A 637 -4.23 37.55 -25.28
C PRO A 637 -5.20 36.69 -26.10
N VAL A 638 -4.82 35.44 -26.38
CA VAL A 638 -5.64 34.48 -27.13
C VAL A 638 -5.67 33.15 -26.39
N VAL A 639 -6.83 32.52 -26.28
CA VAL A 639 -7.00 31.17 -25.71
C VAL A 639 -7.36 30.17 -26.81
N LYS A 640 -6.90 28.91 -26.71
CA LYS A 640 -7.16 27.83 -27.68
C LYS A 640 -8.31 26.89 -27.32
N TRP A 641 -9.14 27.23 -26.34
CA TRP A 641 -10.32 26.46 -25.94
C TRP A 641 -11.60 27.25 -26.15
N ALA A 642 -12.73 26.54 -26.30
CA ALA A 642 -14.05 27.14 -26.25
C ALA A 642 -14.46 27.36 -24.78
N LYS A 643 -15.24 28.41 -24.51
CA LYS A 643 -15.66 28.72 -23.13
C LYS A 643 -16.46 27.57 -22.52
N GLY A 644 -16.02 27.08 -21.36
CA GLY A 644 -16.66 25.98 -20.65
C GLY A 644 -16.33 24.59 -21.20
N HIS A 645 -15.28 24.45 -22.02
CA HIS A 645 -14.82 23.17 -22.56
C HIS A 645 -14.38 22.19 -21.46
N ASN A 646 -13.81 22.69 -20.36
CA ASN A 646 -13.41 21.86 -19.22
C ASN A 646 -14.54 21.56 -18.22
N LEU A 647 -15.82 21.82 -18.53
CA LEU A 647 -16.93 21.58 -17.61
C LEU A 647 -17.73 20.34 -18.03
N ALA A 648 -18.17 19.54 -17.05
CA ALA A 648 -19.02 18.39 -17.30
C ALA A 648 -20.38 18.83 -17.90
N ASP A 649 -20.75 18.23 -19.03
CA ASP A 649 -21.99 18.53 -19.76
C ASP A 649 -23.22 17.83 -19.13
N LYS A 650 -22.97 16.79 -18.34
CA LYS A 650 -23.94 16.00 -17.56
C LYS A 650 -23.28 15.47 -16.27
N ASP A 651 -24.09 14.95 -15.36
CA ASP A 651 -23.58 14.23 -14.18
C ASP A 651 -22.83 12.97 -14.63
N LEU A 652 -21.63 12.76 -14.09
CA LEU A 652 -20.81 11.57 -14.32
C LEU A 652 -20.94 10.66 -13.10
N THR A 653 -21.32 9.41 -13.32
CA THR A 653 -21.45 8.39 -12.27
C THR A 653 -20.31 7.38 -12.31
N ASP A 654 -20.18 6.60 -11.24
CA ASP A 654 -19.33 5.41 -11.19
C ASP A 654 -19.83 4.30 -12.13
N LEU A 655 -19.05 3.21 -12.24
CA LEU A 655 -19.34 2.07 -13.12
C LEU A 655 -20.64 1.33 -12.76
N SER A 656 -21.13 1.45 -11.52
CA SER A 656 -22.42 0.90 -11.08
C SER A 656 -23.60 1.82 -11.38
N GLY A 657 -23.35 3.11 -11.66
CA GLY A 657 -24.39 4.09 -11.90
C GLY A 657 -25.11 4.57 -10.64
N GLU A 658 -24.59 4.22 -9.46
CA GLU A 658 -25.22 4.50 -8.17
C GLU A 658 -24.64 5.74 -7.49
N THR A 659 -23.37 6.07 -7.76
CA THR A 659 -22.69 7.21 -7.14
C THR A 659 -22.35 8.26 -8.19
N ILE A 660 -22.78 9.51 -7.99
CA ILE A 660 -22.33 10.65 -8.80
C ILE A 660 -20.89 10.99 -8.40
N LEU A 661 -19.97 10.87 -9.35
CA LEU A 661 -18.54 11.20 -9.20
C LEU A 661 -18.26 12.67 -9.50
N LEU A 662 -19.04 13.29 -10.40
CA LEU A 662 -18.89 14.69 -10.80
C LEU A 662 -20.24 15.23 -11.28
N HIS A 663 -20.65 16.40 -10.79
CA HIS A 663 -21.91 17.04 -11.21
C HIS A 663 -21.75 17.82 -12.51
N LYS A 664 -22.85 17.96 -13.25
CA LYS A 664 -22.94 18.86 -14.41
C LYS A 664 -22.49 20.27 -14.03
N GLY A 665 -21.55 20.81 -14.80
CA GLY A 665 -20.97 22.13 -14.60
C GLY A 665 -19.73 22.17 -13.71
N GLU A 666 -19.30 21.04 -13.13
CA GLU A 666 -18.03 20.94 -12.41
C GLU A 666 -16.85 20.70 -13.37
N PRO A 667 -15.63 21.15 -13.01
CA PRO A 667 -14.45 21.00 -13.86
C PRO A 667 -13.99 19.55 -13.95
N ILE A 668 -13.80 19.06 -15.19
CA ILE A 668 -13.34 17.70 -15.48
C ILE A 668 -11.85 17.53 -15.11
N TYR A 669 -11.03 18.54 -15.45
CA TYR A 669 -9.60 18.55 -15.18
C TYR A 669 -9.21 19.68 -14.22
N THR A 670 -8.52 19.32 -13.14
CA THR A 670 -7.96 20.29 -12.18
C THR A 670 -6.51 19.95 -11.83
N MET A 671 -5.73 20.98 -11.47
CA MET A 671 -4.34 20.85 -11.04
C MET A 671 -4.16 21.38 -9.61
N MET A 672 -3.38 20.69 -8.78
CA MET A 672 -3.10 21.11 -7.41
C MET A 672 -1.89 22.04 -7.38
N PHE A 673 -2.10 23.34 -7.18
CA PHE A 673 -1.03 24.33 -7.16
C PHE A 673 -1.40 25.58 -6.35
N PRO A 674 -0.45 26.34 -5.77
CA PRO A 674 -0.77 27.64 -5.18
C PRO A 674 -1.16 28.68 -6.23
N ARG A 675 -2.32 29.33 -6.06
CA ARG A 675 -2.85 30.32 -7.01
C ARG A 675 -1.92 31.53 -7.21
N ASP A 676 -1.30 32.00 -6.14
CA ASP A 676 -0.35 33.11 -6.12
C ASP A 676 0.98 32.75 -6.78
N ALA A 677 1.47 31.51 -6.60
CA ALA A 677 2.65 31.01 -7.30
C ALA A 677 2.43 30.93 -8.81
N LEU A 678 1.27 30.41 -9.24
CA LEU A 678 0.93 30.32 -10.67
C LEU A 678 0.80 31.71 -11.30
N LYS A 679 0.21 32.67 -10.59
CA LYS A 679 0.16 34.07 -11.02
C LYS A 679 1.57 34.62 -11.24
N GLN A 680 2.49 34.41 -10.31
CA GLN A 680 3.87 34.88 -10.43
C GLN A 680 4.61 34.26 -11.61
N ILE A 681 4.38 32.98 -11.90
CA ILE A 681 4.91 32.31 -13.10
C ILE A 681 4.42 33.02 -14.37
N LEU A 682 3.11 33.27 -14.49
CA LEU A 682 2.55 33.96 -15.66
C LEU A 682 3.05 35.40 -15.78
N ASP A 683 3.14 36.13 -14.67
CA ASP A 683 3.68 37.50 -14.65
C ASP A 683 5.12 37.53 -15.19
N ASN A 684 5.95 36.56 -14.81
CA ASN A 684 7.32 36.42 -15.32
C ASN A 684 7.37 36.10 -16.82
N ILE A 685 6.50 35.22 -17.32
CA ILE A 685 6.41 34.89 -18.76
C ILE A 685 5.97 36.12 -19.56
N VAL A 686 4.94 36.84 -19.10
CA VAL A 686 4.44 38.07 -19.75
C VAL A 686 5.54 39.14 -19.77
N SER A 687 6.25 39.33 -18.66
CA SER A 687 7.36 40.29 -18.57
C SER A 687 8.49 39.98 -19.57
N ASN A 688 8.82 38.69 -19.74
CA ASN A 688 9.80 38.25 -20.74
C ASN A 688 9.33 38.55 -22.16
N ALA A 689 8.06 38.28 -22.48
CA ALA A 689 7.50 38.58 -23.80
C ALA A 689 7.55 40.08 -24.11
N ILE A 690 7.18 40.94 -23.16
CA ILE A 690 7.23 42.40 -23.32
C ILE A 690 8.67 42.90 -23.48
N SER A 691 9.59 42.43 -22.63
CA SER A 691 10.96 42.94 -22.57
C SER A 691 11.84 42.45 -23.72
N HIS A 692 11.58 41.23 -24.21
CA HIS A 692 12.46 40.55 -25.15
C HIS A 692 11.80 40.18 -26.48
N GLY A 693 10.51 39.85 -26.48
CA GLY A 693 9.77 39.45 -27.69
C GLY A 693 9.14 40.62 -28.45
N PHE A 694 8.43 41.52 -27.75
CA PHE A 694 7.62 42.58 -28.35
C PHE A 694 8.39 43.89 -28.56
N LYS A 695 9.52 43.81 -29.29
CA LYS A 695 10.45 44.94 -29.46
C LYS A 695 10.17 45.84 -30.66
N ASP A 696 9.49 45.33 -31.69
CA ASP A 696 9.22 46.08 -32.92
C ASP A 696 7.95 46.90 -32.75
N GLU A 697 8.12 48.20 -32.53
CA GLU A 697 7.02 49.15 -32.32
C GLU A 697 6.13 49.32 -33.56
N SER A 698 6.58 48.88 -34.75
CA SER A 698 5.77 48.92 -35.99
C SER A 698 4.77 47.77 -36.10
N ARG A 699 4.92 46.72 -35.28
CA ARG A 699 4.02 45.58 -35.23
C ARG A 699 2.83 45.87 -34.30
N HIS A 700 1.63 45.56 -34.79
CA HIS A 700 0.37 45.70 -34.03
C HIS A 700 -0.38 44.36 -33.89
N ASP A 701 0.26 43.28 -34.31
CA ASP A 701 -0.27 41.93 -34.38
C ASP A 701 0.29 41.02 -33.27
N TYR A 702 0.99 41.59 -32.28
CA TYR A 702 1.55 40.79 -31.19
C TYR A 702 0.46 40.06 -30.41
N GLN A 703 0.74 38.81 -30.07
CA GLN A 703 -0.17 37.91 -29.40
C GLN A 703 0.56 37.11 -28.32
N LEU A 704 -0.16 36.89 -27.23
CA LEU A 704 0.21 35.94 -26.19
C LEU A 704 -0.85 34.85 -26.15
N ARG A 705 -0.48 33.63 -26.51
CA ARG A 705 -1.42 32.53 -26.67
C ARG A 705 -1.32 31.56 -25.50
N PHE A 706 -2.47 31.24 -24.92
CA PHE A 706 -2.61 30.24 -23.87
C PHE A 706 -3.30 29.00 -24.43
N SER A 707 -2.75 27.84 -24.11
CA SER A 707 -3.38 26.54 -24.35
C SER A 707 -3.06 25.61 -23.21
N TRP A 708 -3.84 24.54 -23.07
CA TRP A 708 -3.48 23.45 -22.17
C TRP A 708 -3.92 22.12 -22.79
N GLU A 709 -3.23 21.06 -22.43
CA GLU A 709 -3.51 19.69 -22.84
C GLU A 709 -3.19 18.73 -21.69
N THR A 710 -3.65 17.48 -21.80
CA THR A 710 -3.28 16.40 -20.88
C THR A 710 -2.32 15.45 -21.57
N ASP A 711 -1.26 15.06 -20.87
CA ASP A 711 -0.32 14.02 -21.30
C ASP A 711 -0.24 12.94 -20.21
N GLY A 712 -0.94 11.82 -20.44
CA GLY A 712 -1.16 10.80 -19.42
C GLY A 712 -1.87 11.38 -18.19
N THR A 713 -1.20 11.37 -17.03
CA THR A 713 -1.73 11.96 -15.79
C THR A 713 -1.29 13.41 -15.57
N ALA A 714 -0.47 13.99 -16.43
CA ALA A 714 0.02 15.36 -16.26
C ALA A 714 -0.83 16.36 -17.04
N LEU A 715 -0.96 17.57 -16.50
CA LEU A 715 -1.54 18.71 -17.22
C LEU A 715 -0.41 19.61 -17.72
N LYS A 716 -0.43 19.91 -19.03
CA LYS A 716 0.55 20.78 -19.67
C LYS A 716 -0.11 22.10 -20.07
N MET A 717 0.28 23.19 -19.42
CA MET A 717 -0.13 24.54 -19.81
C MET A 717 0.96 25.17 -20.68
N CYS A 718 0.58 25.64 -21.87
CA CYS A 718 1.47 26.30 -22.80
C CYS A 718 1.17 27.81 -22.87
N VAL A 719 2.22 28.62 -22.82
CA VAL A 719 2.15 30.06 -23.05
C VAL A 719 3.14 30.42 -24.17
N GLU A 720 2.62 30.94 -25.28
CA GLU A 720 3.38 31.20 -26.51
C GLU A 720 3.31 32.68 -26.88
N ASN A 721 4.39 33.26 -27.43
CA ASN A 721 4.34 34.59 -28.03
C ASN A 721 4.89 34.60 -29.47
N ASN A 722 4.36 35.49 -30.30
CA ASN A 722 4.76 35.71 -31.69
C ASN A 722 5.78 36.84 -31.87
N GLY A 723 6.54 37.12 -30.80
CA GLY A 723 7.58 38.15 -30.76
C GLY A 723 8.89 37.71 -31.42
N ALA A 724 9.97 38.41 -31.12
CA ALA A 724 11.31 38.00 -31.53
C ALA A 724 11.70 36.65 -30.90
N PRO A 725 12.26 35.70 -31.67
CA PRO A 725 12.76 34.43 -31.15
C PRO A 725 13.91 34.62 -30.16
N ILE A 726 14.21 33.55 -29.42
CA ILE A 726 15.41 33.52 -28.60
C ILE A 726 16.65 33.55 -29.53
N PRO A 727 17.66 34.40 -29.27
CA PRO A 727 18.88 34.46 -30.07
C PRO A 727 19.58 33.09 -30.19
N ALA A 728 20.04 32.76 -31.40
CA ALA A 728 20.63 31.45 -31.71
C ALA A 728 21.95 31.14 -30.97
N ASP A 729 22.61 32.15 -30.39
CA ASP A 729 23.80 31.99 -29.55
C ASP A 729 23.47 31.55 -28.11
N ARG A 730 22.19 31.32 -27.78
CA ARG A 730 21.74 30.99 -26.43
C ARG A 730 21.04 29.63 -26.40
N SER A 731 21.47 28.78 -25.46
CA SER A 731 20.74 27.55 -25.17
C SER A 731 19.49 27.86 -24.33
N THR A 732 18.34 27.30 -24.71
CA THR A 732 17.09 27.41 -23.93
C THR A 732 17.24 26.84 -22.53
N SER A 733 18.04 25.79 -22.35
CA SER A 733 18.36 25.22 -21.02
C SER A 733 19.20 26.16 -20.16
N SER A 734 20.13 26.91 -20.77
CA SER A 734 20.98 27.87 -20.05
C SER A 734 20.22 29.08 -19.53
N LEU A 735 19.09 29.45 -20.15
CA LEU A 735 18.23 30.54 -19.68
C LEU A 735 17.48 30.20 -18.40
N LEU A 736 17.34 28.91 -18.07
CA LEU A 736 16.79 28.44 -16.80
C LEU A 736 17.84 28.42 -15.68
N GLU A 737 19.13 28.59 -16.01
CA GLU A 737 20.23 28.66 -15.02
C GLU A 737 20.36 30.05 -14.39
N TYR A 738 20.79 30.08 -13.12
CA TYR A 738 20.89 31.31 -12.36
C TYR A 738 22.03 32.19 -12.90
N GLY A 739 21.71 33.41 -13.33
CA GLY A 739 22.70 34.42 -13.73
C GLY A 739 22.90 34.59 -15.24
N VAL A 740 22.13 33.90 -16.08
CA VAL A 740 22.22 34.00 -17.54
C VAL A 740 21.21 35.03 -18.05
N SER A 741 21.68 36.25 -18.38
CA SER A 741 20.87 37.32 -19.00
C SER A 741 21.13 37.46 -20.50
N THR A 742 20.11 37.88 -21.25
CA THR A 742 20.17 38.19 -22.69
C THR A 742 20.77 39.57 -22.99
N SER A 743 21.15 40.37 -21.98
CA SER A 743 21.84 41.64 -22.20
C SER A 743 22.82 41.98 -21.05
N LEU A 744 24.11 41.99 -21.36
CA LEU A 744 25.15 42.61 -20.53
C LEU A 744 25.27 44.13 -20.78
N ASN A 745 24.38 44.73 -21.58
CA ASN A 745 24.48 46.14 -21.97
C ASN A 745 23.32 47.00 -21.40
N SER A 746 23.73 47.96 -20.57
CA SER A 746 23.11 49.26 -20.22
C SER A 746 21.79 49.37 -19.42
N ASN A 747 20.92 48.36 -19.26
CA ASN A 747 19.64 48.53 -18.51
C ASN A 747 19.38 47.54 -17.36
N GLY A 748 20.42 47.01 -16.69
CA GLY A 748 20.32 46.51 -15.30
C GLY A 748 19.42 45.30 -14.97
N HIS A 749 18.66 44.72 -15.90
CA HIS A 749 17.85 43.52 -15.63
C HIS A 749 18.69 42.25 -15.72
N HIS A 750 18.94 41.64 -14.56
CA HIS A 750 19.64 40.37 -14.44
C HIS A 750 18.68 39.22 -14.81
N GLY A 751 19.09 38.32 -15.70
CA GLY A 751 18.30 37.21 -16.25
C GLY A 751 17.89 36.18 -15.20
N ILE A 752 16.88 36.53 -14.42
CA ILE A 752 16.44 35.80 -13.23
C ILE A 752 15.03 35.19 -13.44
N GLY A 753 14.20 35.76 -14.32
CA GLY A 753 12.79 35.36 -14.49
C GLY A 753 12.60 33.88 -14.87
N CYS A 754 13.41 33.34 -15.77
CA CYS A 754 13.33 31.94 -16.19
C CYS A 754 13.80 30.95 -15.09
N ASN A 755 14.82 31.30 -14.30
CA ASN A 755 15.26 30.49 -13.15
C ASN A 755 14.22 30.45 -12.03
N GLU A 756 13.53 31.57 -11.81
CA GLU A 756 12.48 31.68 -10.81
C GLU A 756 11.28 30.80 -11.18
N ILE A 757 10.87 30.79 -12.45
CA ILE A 757 9.81 29.90 -12.91
C ILE A 757 10.19 28.43 -12.69
N ASP A 758 11.41 28.01 -13.06
CA ASP A 758 11.90 26.64 -12.82
C ASP A 758 11.93 26.29 -11.32
N GLY A 759 12.37 27.22 -10.47
CA GLY A 759 12.39 27.04 -9.03
C GLY A 759 11.00 26.85 -8.41
N ILE A 760 10.02 27.65 -8.83
CA ILE A 760 8.63 27.53 -8.36
C ILE A 760 8.02 26.22 -8.85
N MET A 761 8.20 25.86 -10.14
CA MET A 761 7.69 24.61 -10.69
C MET A 761 8.24 23.39 -9.96
N ARG A 762 9.56 23.31 -9.74
CA ARG A 762 10.18 22.17 -9.02
C ARG A 762 9.71 22.05 -7.57
N LYS A 763 9.46 23.18 -6.89
CA LYS A 763 8.99 23.19 -5.48
C LYS A 763 7.65 22.46 -5.31
N TYR A 764 6.80 22.51 -6.33
CA TYR A 764 5.45 21.91 -6.31
C TYR A 764 5.33 20.71 -7.25
N ASP A 765 6.42 19.97 -7.46
CA ASP A 765 6.45 18.75 -8.27
C ASP A 765 6.00 18.97 -9.73
N GLY A 766 6.37 20.11 -10.30
CA GLY A 766 6.16 20.47 -11.70
C GLY A 766 7.47 20.65 -12.47
N LYS A 767 7.37 20.81 -13.79
CA LYS A 767 8.50 21.04 -14.69
C LYS A 767 8.21 22.17 -15.68
N ILE A 768 9.25 22.83 -16.15
CA ILE A 768 9.18 23.83 -17.23
C ILE A 768 10.10 23.44 -18.38
N GLU A 769 9.61 23.62 -19.59
CA GLU A 769 10.41 23.59 -20.81
C GLU A 769 10.25 24.91 -21.58
N LEU A 770 11.36 25.40 -22.13
CA LEU A 770 11.39 26.59 -22.98
C LEU A 770 11.80 26.17 -24.39
N VAL A 771 10.92 26.42 -25.35
CA VAL A 771 11.11 26.09 -26.76
C VAL A 771 11.19 27.37 -27.57
N SER A 772 12.19 27.48 -28.45
CA SER A 772 12.32 28.58 -29.40
C SER A 772 12.25 28.01 -30.82
N SER A 773 11.32 28.51 -31.61
CA SER A 773 11.10 28.13 -33.00
C SER A 773 11.18 29.38 -33.87
N PRO A 774 12.37 29.82 -34.31
CA PRO A 774 12.52 31.08 -35.05
C PRO A 774 11.69 31.18 -36.34
N ASP A 775 11.38 30.04 -36.95
CA ASP A 775 10.65 29.95 -38.21
C ASP A 775 9.13 29.82 -38.03
N ASP A 776 8.64 29.66 -36.79
CA ASP A 776 7.21 29.56 -36.48
C ASP A 776 6.60 30.94 -36.21
N GLU A 777 5.31 31.10 -36.51
CA GLU A 777 4.56 32.32 -36.17
C GLU A 777 4.65 32.65 -34.68
N PHE A 778 4.67 31.62 -33.82
CA PHE A 778 4.83 31.74 -32.37
C PHE A 778 6.20 31.26 -31.94
N SER A 779 7.14 32.20 -31.97
CA SER A 779 8.56 31.93 -31.94
C SER A 779 9.11 31.48 -30.59
N VAL A 780 8.40 31.71 -29.49
CA VAL A 780 8.81 31.30 -28.13
C VAL A 780 7.64 30.70 -27.38
N LYS A 781 7.86 29.51 -26.80
CA LYS A 781 6.86 28.71 -26.07
C LYS A 781 7.39 28.25 -24.72
N TYR A 782 6.61 28.54 -23.68
CA TYR A 782 6.78 28.01 -22.33
C TYR A 782 5.82 26.84 -22.13
N ILE A 783 6.33 25.67 -21.73
CA ILE A 783 5.53 24.49 -21.43
C ILE A 783 5.65 24.21 -19.93
N LEU A 784 4.57 24.43 -19.19
CA LEU A 784 4.47 24.19 -17.75
C LEU A 784 3.77 22.86 -17.52
N THR A 785 4.47 21.87 -16.96
CA THR A 785 3.93 20.54 -16.67
C THR A 785 3.61 20.41 -15.19
N PHE A 786 2.36 20.07 -14.87
CA PHE A 786 1.85 19.84 -13.52
C PHE A 786 1.55 18.35 -13.33
N ASN A 787 2.23 17.70 -12.38
CA ASN A 787 2.09 16.25 -12.16
C ASN A 787 0.97 15.87 -11.18
N ARG A 788 0.58 16.79 -10.28
CA ARG A 788 -0.52 16.58 -9.32
C ARG A 788 -1.83 17.08 -9.89
N THR A 789 -2.52 16.19 -10.59
CA THR A 789 -3.82 16.46 -11.22
C THR A 789 -4.89 15.58 -10.59
N ASN A 790 -6.14 16.04 -10.63
CA ASN A 790 -7.29 15.17 -10.40
C ASN A 790 -7.89 14.88 -11.76
N ILE A 791 -7.37 13.85 -12.40
CA ILE A 791 -7.95 13.29 -13.62
C ILE A 791 -8.85 12.15 -13.14
N LEU A 792 -10.16 12.43 -13.06
CA LEU A 792 -11.12 11.34 -13.13
C LEU A 792 -10.88 10.69 -14.49
N LYS A 793 -10.31 9.48 -14.50
CA LYS A 793 -10.23 8.63 -15.69
C LYS A 793 -11.63 8.58 -16.28
N THR A 794 -11.88 9.40 -17.29
CA THR A 794 -13.13 9.39 -18.03
C THR A 794 -12.98 8.22 -18.99
N LEU A 795 -13.63 7.11 -18.60
CA LEU A 795 -13.82 5.82 -19.29
C LEU A 795 -12.67 4.82 -19.21
#